data_AF-A0A968F2L5-F1
#
_entry.id   AF-A0A968F2L5-F1
#
_cell.length_a   1.000
_cell.length_b   1.000
_cell.length_c   1.000
_cell.angle_alpha   90.00
_cell.angle_beta   90.00
_cell.angle_gamma   90.00
#
_symmetry.space_group_name_H-M   'P 1'
#
loop_
_entity.id
_entity.type
_entity.pdbx_description
1 polymer ?
#
loop_
_entity_poly.entity_id
_entity_poly.type
_entity_poly.pdbx_seq_one_letter_code
_entity_poly.pdbx_strand_id
1 'polypeptide(L)'
;GSVSHLADEGVFQFNDLIQNPQLVGGNTFVTFNDYYFEDSDILTLHRIVNDAASGNLKDYPAVLLDIDDGYEHQYTFYKYETSTATIDPSGSVAQYDKVEVIPGITDVNDPRDFGYTVHNFYNGLPHGEGSFNYPSDGTYNNTRANYSLVKGLPYRTLVYNSQDGIKADTKRHWRVLKSALGTNDEGFYFRQRRVEDKLNSVTTVTETEYSGDTGLATLNRKYVYDSNGDEDIIETSFKYCWEEYDTDRSENLLTPVIQTTRQTNSTITDISVATWQDWGSGKWAPHKRYQWKGTGSSNFTNWQSGEPSSDWLKTSEITRRDGQARVVESFDIEGIYSATKHLNRYPMARFGNSMESECSYTGFESGGAEDGWSLPNGYANRVAHSGQYGWAIEGDPNNYHIARSFQPADLDLNGKYIFSAWVKSSDPQIHIDLKYVYNGGQHSNPAYYSGSGEWEFLTVVCDLSAYAEPLTNLTAVVRNQVSGVTAYFDDMFVYPADAVPSATVYNQTYGFPIAALGSNGETMRSVYDDFQRNIASAGPDENVSGVSAFYYSRAGNNNDFNPSDPNSSLSVSARTGGVYDDFNDGLTEGWSFNSGGWSVTGDGELKNIGEGQNDEATLDNSDRSDYGVRLKVEHLSGGEDFGIRIGDVRVRRHNGEWKLERGAATISDGSALAKDWTVIASGRTLLFFAGGKQIFSHSFTTAISGELKLYTGETGTTVTFDDILVFCEPVISLAYQDGNGKER
;
A
#
# COMPACT_ATOMS: atom_id res chain seq x y z
N GLY A 1 64.36 9.95 -16.20
CA GLY A 1 64.50 11.12 -17.09
C GLY A 1 63.26 11.95 -16.91
N SER A 2 63.42 13.18 -16.45
CA SER A 2 62.35 14.15 -16.22
C SER A 2 61.68 14.57 -17.53
N VAL A 3 60.35 14.56 -17.56
CA VAL A 3 59.57 15.46 -18.42
C VAL A 3 58.43 15.99 -17.55
N SER A 4 58.62 17.22 -17.04
CA SER A 4 57.54 18.11 -16.64
C SER A 4 57.06 18.84 -17.90
N HIS A 5 55.75 19.03 -18.03
CA HIS A 5 55.03 20.18 -18.60
C HIS A 5 53.71 19.71 -19.26
N LEU A 6 52.64 19.73 -18.47
CA LEU A 6 51.32 20.24 -18.90
C LEU A 6 50.79 21.02 -17.70
N ALA A 7 51.16 22.30 -17.65
CA ALA A 7 50.43 23.29 -16.87
C ALA A 7 49.37 23.86 -17.84
N ASP A 8 48.13 23.93 -17.37
CA ASP A 8 46.97 24.60 -17.99
C ASP A 8 46.01 23.79 -18.87
N GLU A 9 46.16 22.48 -19.03
CA GLU A 9 45.06 21.63 -19.52
C GLU A 9 44.27 21.06 -18.32
N GLY A 10 43.18 21.73 -17.96
CA GLY A 10 42.19 21.15 -17.05
C GLY A 10 41.55 19.93 -17.73
N VAL A 11 41.77 18.73 -17.20
CA VAL A 11 41.01 17.54 -17.61
C VAL A 11 39.60 17.71 -17.04
N PHE A 12 38.67 18.17 -17.87
CA PHE A 12 37.24 18.18 -17.55
C PHE A 12 36.63 16.89 -18.08
N GLN A 13 36.38 15.93 -17.20
CA GLN A 13 35.55 14.77 -17.52
C GLN A 13 34.12 15.10 -17.07
N PHE A 14 33.21 15.26 -18.04
CA PHE A 14 31.81 15.55 -17.75
C PHE A 14 31.14 14.35 -17.09
N ASN A 15 30.57 14.58 -15.90
CA ASN A 15 29.52 13.73 -15.33
C ASN A 15 28.18 14.47 -15.18
N ASP A 16 28.04 15.69 -15.73
CA ASP A 16 26.80 16.44 -15.63
C ASP A 16 25.77 16.02 -16.69
N LEU A 17 24.57 15.78 -16.18
CA LEU A 17 23.29 15.40 -16.77
C LEU A 17 22.84 16.26 -17.97
N ILE A 18 23.53 16.17 -19.12
CA ILE A 18 22.98 16.58 -20.40
C ILE A 18 23.14 15.43 -21.39
N GLN A 19 22.03 15.00 -21.98
CA GLN A 19 21.97 13.98 -23.02
C GLN A 19 23.01 14.26 -24.11
N ASN A 20 24.11 13.50 -24.16
CA ASN A 20 24.94 13.39 -25.34
C ASN A 20 25.60 11.99 -25.39
N PRO A 21 25.80 11.43 -26.59
CA PRO A 21 26.10 10.01 -26.79
C PRO A 21 27.47 9.69 -26.20
N GLN A 22 27.61 8.49 -25.63
CA GLN A 22 28.93 7.90 -25.34
C GLN A 22 29.81 7.98 -26.60
N LEU A 23 30.68 8.98 -26.68
CA LEU A 23 31.65 9.14 -27.76
C LEU A 23 32.71 8.03 -27.71
N VAL A 24 32.88 7.40 -26.55
CA VAL A 24 33.94 6.45 -26.23
C VAL A 24 33.44 5.36 -25.28
N GLY A 25 34.04 4.16 -25.35
CA GLY A 25 33.78 3.06 -24.42
C GLY A 25 34.53 3.20 -23.08
N GLY A 26 34.23 2.36 -22.10
CA GLY A 26 34.65 2.54 -20.70
C GLY A 26 36.16 2.57 -20.37
N ASN A 27 37.03 2.17 -21.29
CA ASN A 27 38.49 2.24 -21.09
C ASN A 27 39.14 3.39 -21.87
N THR A 28 38.34 4.38 -22.24
CA THR A 28 38.76 5.48 -23.09
C THR A 28 38.06 6.76 -22.63
N PHE A 29 38.77 7.88 -22.57
CA PHE A 29 38.19 9.18 -22.30
C PHE A 29 38.66 10.19 -23.35
N VAL A 30 37.92 11.30 -23.50
CA VAL A 30 38.24 12.37 -24.45
C VAL A 30 38.60 13.61 -23.66
N THR A 31 39.70 14.26 -24.02
CA THR A 31 39.97 15.65 -23.62
C THR A 31 39.85 16.56 -24.83
N PHE A 32 39.58 17.84 -24.59
CA PHE A 32 39.41 18.84 -25.63
C PHE A 32 40.04 20.16 -25.17
N ASN A 33 40.41 21.02 -26.10
CA ASN A 33 41.28 22.18 -25.86
C ASN A 33 40.55 23.49 -25.53
N ASP A 34 39.23 23.47 -25.41
CA ASP A 34 38.39 24.65 -25.12
C ASP A 34 37.53 24.45 -23.87
N TYR A 35 36.82 25.49 -23.44
CA TYR A 35 35.98 25.43 -22.24
C TYR A 35 34.67 24.67 -22.46
N TYR A 36 34.08 24.77 -23.65
CA TYR A 36 32.89 24.02 -24.05
C TYR A 36 33.24 23.01 -25.13
N PHE A 37 32.65 21.82 -25.04
CA PHE A 37 32.86 20.75 -26.01
C PHE A 37 32.52 21.20 -27.45
N GLU A 38 31.48 22.02 -27.61
CA GLU A 38 31.01 22.52 -28.91
C GLU A 38 31.96 23.54 -29.56
N ASP A 39 32.82 24.18 -28.76
CA ASP A 39 33.75 25.20 -29.22
C ASP A 39 35.13 24.63 -29.58
N SER A 40 35.38 23.36 -29.24
CA SER A 40 36.68 22.73 -29.44
C SER A 40 36.92 22.30 -30.88
N ASP A 41 38.09 22.66 -31.41
CA ASP A 41 38.60 22.21 -32.71
C ASP A 41 39.51 20.97 -32.62
N ILE A 42 39.91 20.56 -31.41
CA ILE A 42 40.78 19.40 -31.16
C ILE A 42 40.20 18.50 -30.06
N LEU A 43 39.82 17.28 -30.46
CA LEU A 43 39.51 16.19 -29.54
C LEU A 43 40.72 15.24 -29.43
N THR A 44 41.21 15.01 -28.21
CA THR A 44 42.26 14.04 -27.91
C THR A 44 41.65 12.81 -27.25
N LEU A 45 41.82 11.66 -27.91
CA LEU A 45 41.33 10.37 -27.43
C LEU A 45 42.41 9.69 -26.58
N HIS A 46 42.10 9.44 -25.30
CA HIS A 46 42.97 8.74 -24.38
C HIS A 46 42.45 7.33 -24.14
N ARG A 47 43.31 6.33 -24.30
CA ARG A 47 43.02 4.96 -23.86
C ARG A 47 43.69 4.74 -22.52
N ILE A 48 42.94 4.27 -21.54
CA ILE A 48 43.47 3.84 -20.25
C ILE A 48 44.24 2.53 -20.48
N VAL A 49 45.53 2.55 -20.15
CA VAL A 49 46.42 1.39 -20.22
C VAL A 49 46.96 1.15 -18.82
N ASN A 50 46.82 -0.08 -18.32
CA ASN A 50 47.24 -0.51 -16.98
C ASN A 50 46.46 0.12 -15.80
N ASP A 51 45.20 0.51 -16.01
CA ASP A 51 44.30 1.02 -14.95
C ASP A 51 44.89 2.18 -14.12
N ALA A 52 45.76 3.00 -14.73
CA ALA A 52 46.47 4.07 -14.07
C ALA A 52 46.32 5.38 -14.84
N ALA A 53 45.89 6.43 -14.13
CA ALA A 53 45.96 7.81 -14.57
C ALA A 53 47.07 8.53 -13.78
N SER A 54 47.84 9.39 -14.43
CA SER A 54 48.88 10.21 -13.79
C SER A 54 48.63 11.68 -14.07
N GLY A 55 48.63 12.52 -13.03
CA GLY A 55 48.37 13.95 -13.14
C GLY A 55 47.56 14.46 -11.95
N ASN A 56 47.38 15.77 -11.85
CA ASN A 56 46.46 16.34 -10.87
C ASN A 56 45.03 16.19 -11.41
N LEU A 57 44.17 15.54 -10.64
CA LEU A 57 42.75 15.41 -10.94
C LEU A 57 41.96 16.21 -9.90
N LYS A 58 40.89 16.85 -10.36
CA LYS A 58 40.03 17.69 -9.53
C LYS A 58 38.66 17.04 -9.41
N ASP A 59 38.19 16.88 -8.18
CA ASP A 59 36.83 16.44 -7.88
C ASP A 59 36.00 17.57 -7.25
N TYR A 60 34.68 17.46 -7.37
CA TYR A 60 33.71 18.42 -6.83
C TYR A 60 32.68 17.69 -5.94
N PRO A 61 33.10 17.20 -4.76
CA PRO A 61 32.17 16.50 -3.87
C PRO A 61 31.16 17.50 -3.26
N ALA A 62 29.95 17.02 -2.99
CA ALA A 62 28.94 17.79 -2.26
C ALA A 62 29.39 17.98 -0.80
N VAL A 63 29.74 19.21 -0.41
CA VAL A 63 30.25 19.52 0.94
C VAL A 63 29.18 20.03 1.90
N LEU A 64 28.04 20.50 1.39
CA LEU A 64 26.94 21.03 2.18
C LEU A 64 25.62 20.61 1.56
N LEU A 65 24.75 20.03 2.38
CA LEU A 65 23.34 19.87 2.11
C LEU A 65 22.59 20.93 2.92
N ASP A 66 21.92 21.83 2.22
CA ASP A 66 21.02 22.83 2.78
C ASP A 66 19.58 22.46 2.41
N ILE A 67 18.77 22.21 3.41
CA ILE A 67 17.35 21.90 3.27
C ILE A 67 16.56 23.07 3.85
N ASP A 68 15.94 23.86 2.97
CA ASP A 68 14.98 24.90 3.33
C ASP A 68 13.56 24.32 3.35
N ASP A 69 12.94 24.28 4.52
CA ASP A 69 11.55 23.84 4.69
C ASP A 69 10.52 24.99 4.52
N GLY A 70 10.98 26.19 4.21
CA GLY A 70 10.20 27.42 4.10
C GLY A 70 10.12 28.22 5.40
N TYR A 71 10.46 27.63 6.55
CA TYR A 71 10.51 28.30 7.85
C TYR A 71 11.92 28.31 8.43
N GLU A 72 12.62 27.18 8.31
CA GLU A 72 13.95 26.94 8.86
C GLU A 72 14.82 26.26 7.82
N HIS A 73 16.13 26.51 7.92
CA HIS A 73 17.13 25.76 7.17
C HIS A 73 17.73 24.66 8.06
N GLN A 74 17.90 23.48 7.48
CA GLN A 74 18.61 22.36 8.08
C GLN A 74 19.87 22.07 7.28
N TYR A 75 21.01 22.13 7.96
CA TYR A 75 22.31 21.95 7.33
C TYR A 75 22.92 20.60 7.68
N THR A 76 23.55 19.95 6.69
CA THR A 76 24.46 18.83 6.91
C THR A 76 25.74 19.06 6.13
N PHE A 77 26.86 19.17 6.84
CA PHE A 77 28.17 19.36 6.24
C PHE A 77 28.89 18.01 6.07
N TYR A 78 29.56 17.84 4.94
CA TYR A 78 30.35 16.66 4.61
C TYR A 78 31.83 17.03 4.51
N LYS A 79 32.65 16.43 5.36
CA LYS A 79 34.11 16.60 5.33
C LYS A 79 34.78 15.35 4.79
N TYR A 80 35.45 15.48 3.65
CA TYR A 80 36.15 14.40 2.98
C TYR A 80 37.65 14.41 3.33
N GLU A 81 38.23 13.23 3.56
CA GLU A 81 39.69 13.08 3.70
C GLU A 81 40.35 13.06 2.33
N THR A 82 41.09 14.12 2.00
CA THR A 82 41.68 14.30 0.67
C THR A 82 43.12 13.80 0.58
N SER A 83 43.83 13.63 1.70
CA SER A 83 45.24 13.22 1.68
C SER A 83 45.46 11.79 1.17
N THR A 84 44.44 10.95 1.29
CA THR A 84 44.38 9.56 0.84
C THR A 84 43.35 9.35 -0.26
N ALA A 85 42.74 10.41 -0.80
CA ALA A 85 41.77 10.28 -1.88
C ALA A 85 42.42 9.69 -3.13
N THR A 86 41.71 8.79 -3.79
CA THR A 86 42.08 8.20 -5.08
C THR A 86 40.99 8.45 -6.10
N ILE A 87 41.24 8.01 -7.33
CA ILE A 87 40.24 7.96 -8.38
C ILE A 87 40.19 6.55 -8.94
N ASP A 88 39.03 6.13 -9.39
CA ASP A 88 38.91 4.88 -10.11
C ASP A 88 39.67 4.94 -11.45
N PRO A 89 40.00 3.78 -12.06
CA PRO A 89 40.76 3.76 -13.32
C PRO A 89 40.13 4.54 -14.47
N SER A 90 38.80 4.74 -14.47
CA SER A 90 38.12 5.53 -15.51
C SER A 90 38.30 7.04 -15.36
N GLY A 91 38.76 7.51 -14.20
CA GLY A 91 38.85 8.93 -13.87
C GLY A 91 37.51 9.56 -13.47
N SER A 92 36.42 8.78 -13.43
CA SER A 92 35.06 9.30 -13.26
C SER A 92 34.57 9.30 -11.81
N VAL A 93 35.21 8.52 -10.91
CA VAL A 93 34.74 8.33 -9.54
C VAL A 93 35.88 8.57 -8.56
N ALA A 94 35.82 9.68 -7.83
CA ALA A 94 36.67 9.93 -6.69
C ALA A 94 36.33 8.99 -5.53
N GLN A 95 37.35 8.54 -4.82
CA GLN A 95 37.27 7.52 -3.79
C GLN A 95 37.93 8.02 -2.51
N TYR A 96 37.10 8.30 -1.51
CA TYR A 96 37.50 8.79 -0.21
C TYR A 96 37.50 7.65 0.80
N ASP A 97 38.56 7.53 1.61
CA ASP A 97 38.61 6.52 2.67
C ASP A 97 37.82 6.94 3.91
N LYS A 98 37.59 8.23 4.09
CA LYS A 98 36.89 8.80 5.26
C LYS A 98 36.01 9.98 4.87
N VAL A 99 34.77 9.95 5.37
CA VAL A 99 33.79 11.05 5.28
C VAL A 99 33.21 11.32 6.67
N GLU A 100 33.30 12.56 7.14
CA GLU A 100 32.56 13.02 8.33
C GLU A 100 31.25 13.66 7.88
N VAL A 101 30.13 13.25 8.49
CA VAL A 101 28.79 13.82 8.32
C VAL A 101 28.46 14.60 9.59
N ILE A 102 28.34 15.92 9.47
CA ILE A 102 28.24 16.84 10.60
C ILE A 102 26.94 17.65 10.47
N PRO A 103 25.89 17.30 11.23
CA PRO A 103 24.62 18.02 11.19
C PRO A 103 24.70 19.38 11.89
N GLY A 104 23.92 20.34 11.39
CA GLY A 104 23.67 21.63 12.05
C GLY A 104 24.72 22.72 11.81
N ILE A 105 25.70 22.49 10.91
CA ILE A 105 26.75 23.48 10.62
C ILE A 105 26.84 23.78 9.12
N THR A 106 27.32 24.98 8.78
CA THR A 106 27.54 25.43 7.39
C THR A 106 29.02 25.52 7.03
N ASP A 107 29.90 25.68 8.02
CA ASP A 107 31.35 25.70 7.86
C ASP A 107 32.01 24.68 8.79
N VAL A 108 33.08 24.04 8.32
CA VAL A 108 33.82 23.00 9.07
C VAL A 108 34.38 23.50 10.41
N ASN A 109 34.55 24.82 10.58
CA ASN A 109 35.07 25.45 11.79
C ASN A 109 33.97 25.79 12.82
N ASP A 110 32.69 25.61 12.48
CA ASP A 110 31.58 25.86 13.40
C ASP A 110 31.55 24.82 14.55
N PRO A 111 31.03 25.20 15.74
CA PRO A 111 30.86 24.26 16.85
C PRO A 111 29.98 23.04 16.48
N ARG A 112 30.41 21.83 16.84
CA ARG A 112 29.74 20.57 16.52
C ARG A 112 28.72 20.16 17.59
N ASP A 113 27.76 21.03 17.87
CA ASP A 113 26.87 20.91 19.04
C ASP A 113 25.97 19.66 19.03
N PHE A 114 25.76 19.03 17.87
CA PHE A 114 24.95 17.82 17.70
C PHE A 114 25.78 16.52 17.56
N GLY A 115 27.10 16.60 17.69
CA GLY A 115 27.99 15.47 17.37
C GLY A 115 28.15 15.26 15.87
N TYR A 116 28.70 14.11 15.46
CA TYR A 116 28.95 13.79 14.06
C TYR A 116 29.14 12.29 13.83
N THR A 117 29.00 11.85 12.58
CA THR A 117 29.27 10.46 12.18
C THR A 117 30.46 10.39 11.23
N VAL A 118 31.35 9.43 11.43
CA VAL A 118 32.48 9.15 10.54
C VAL A 118 32.25 7.83 9.84
N HIS A 119 32.19 7.85 8.51
CA HIS A 119 32.16 6.66 7.67
C HIS A 119 33.54 6.43 7.08
N ASN A 120 34.04 5.20 7.21
CA ASN A 120 35.30 4.79 6.59
C ASN A 120 35.05 3.71 5.53
N PHE A 121 35.62 3.92 4.35
CA PHE A 121 35.45 3.12 3.16
C PHE A 121 36.79 2.65 2.62
N TYR A 122 36.82 1.51 1.93
CA TYR A 122 37.99 1.18 1.14
C TYR A 122 38.05 2.12 -0.08
N ASN A 123 39.18 2.80 -0.28
CA ASN A 123 39.42 3.68 -1.43
C ASN A 123 40.35 3.05 -2.48
N GLY A 124 40.67 1.76 -2.35
CA GLY A 124 41.56 1.09 -3.28
C GLY A 124 43.05 1.38 -3.09
N LEU A 125 43.46 2.03 -1.99
CA LEU A 125 44.85 2.05 -1.57
C LEU A 125 45.18 0.83 -0.68
N PRO A 126 46.39 0.26 -0.81
CA PRO A 126 46.87 -0.75 0.11
C PRO A 126 47.05 -0.14 1.51
N HIS A 127 46.94 -0.98 2.54
CA HIS A 127 47.05 -0.56 3.94
C HIS A 127 48.36 0.21 4.26
N GLY A 128 49.44 0.00 3.51
CA GLY A 128 50.73 0.66 3.74
C GLY A 128 50.82 2.10 3.21
N GLU A 129 49.89 2.53 2.36
CA GLU A 129 49.92 3.83 1.68
C GLU A 129 49.06 4.89 2.39
N GLY A 130 48.46 4.55 3.54
CA GLY A 130 47.72 5.47 4.40
C GLY A 130 47.59 4.95 5.83
N SER A 131 47.09 5.78 6.74
CA SER A 131 46.85 5.38 8.14
C SER A 131 45.49 4.67 8.28
N PHE A 132 45.21 3.71 7.41
CA PHE A 132 43.92 3.02 7.36
C PHE A 132 43.78 2.01 8.50
N ASN A 133 42.66 2.04 9.20
CA ASN A 133 42.37 1.05 10.25
C ASN A 133 41.48 -0.08 9.72
N TYR A 134 41.93 -0.73 8.64
CA TYR A 134 41.19 -1.87 8.08
C TYR A 134 41.14 -3.03 9.08
N PRO A 135 39.99 -3.70 9.23
CA PRO A 135 39.88 -4.92 10.03
C PRO A 135 41.00 -5.91 9.65
N SER A 136 41.77 -6.35 10.64
CA SER A 136 42.97 -7.17 10.44
C SER A 136 42.74 -8.67 10.59
N ASP A 137 41.51 -9.08 10.95
CA ASP A 137 41.18 -10.48 11.20
C ASP A 137 41.19 -11.29 9.90
N GLY A 138 42.23 -12.10 9.69
CA GLY A 138 42.39 -12.93 8.49
C GLY A 138 41.33 -14.03 8.31
N THR A 139 40.64 -14.41 9.37
CA THR A 139 39.56 -15.41 9.34
C THR A 139 38.33 -14.84 8.65
N TYR A 140 37.91 -13.62 9.03
CA TYR A 140 36.70 -13.00 8.51
C TYR A 140 36.94 -11.94 7.43
N ASN A 141 38.19 -11.48 7.27
CA ASN A 141 38.54 -10.38 6.39
C ASN A 141 39.82 -10.67 5.59
N ASN A 142 39.78 -10.51 4.28
CA ASN A 142 40.96 -10.62 3.41
C ASN A 142 41.13 -9.41 2.49
N THR A 143 40.47 -8.30 2.82
CA THR A 143 40.48 -7.07 2.00
C THR A 143 41.86 -6.45 1.88
N ARG A 144 42.76 -6.64 2.85
CA ARG A 144 44.15 -6.14 2.74
C ARG A 144 44.89 -6.68 1.51
N ALA A 145 44.60 -7.92 1.10
CA ALA A 145 45.19 -8.53 -0.09
C ALA A 145 44.36 -8.28 -1.36
N ASN A 146 43.13 -7.77 -1.22
CA ASN A 146 42.16 -7.59 -2.31
C ASN A 146 41.59 -6.17 -2.31
N TYR A 147 42.37 -5.19 -1.86
CA TYR A 147 41.90 -3.83 -1.54
C TYR A 147 41.32 -3.11 -2.78
N SER A 148 41.83 -3.45 -3.96
CA SER A 148 41.34 -2.96 -5.25
C SER A 148 39.97 -3.51 -5.65
N LEU A 149 39.53 -4.63 -5.07
CA LEU A 149 38.24 -5.26 -5.38
C LEU A 149 37.11 -4.85 -4.43
N VAL A 150 37.43 -4.18 -3.33
CA VAL A 150 36.46 -3.80 -2.28
C VAL A 150 36.24 -2.30 -2.16
N LYS A 151 36.73 -1.53 -3.14
CA LYS A 151 36.59 -0.07 -3.18
C LYS A 151 35.12 0.34 -3.02
N GLY A 152 34.85 1.37 -2.23
CA GLY A 152 33.51 1.85 -1.90
C GLY A 152 32.78 1.08 -0.79
N LEU A 153 33.24 -0.10 -0.37
CA LEU A 153 32.59 -0.81 0.73
C LEU A 153 32.92 -0.15 2.08
N PRO A 154 31.92 0.07 2.97
CA PRO A 154 32.17 0.60 4.30
C PRO A 154 32.79 -0.48 5.19
N TYR A 155 33.88 -0.16 5.88
CA TYR A 155 34.52 -1.06 6.84
C TYR A 155 34.36 -0.61 8.30
N ARG A 156 34.08 0.67 8.54
CA ARG A 156 33.84 1.19 9.90
C ARG A 156 32.95 2.42 9.92
N THR A 157 32.05 2.49 10.89
CA THR A 157 31.21 3.66 11.18
C THR A 157 31.36 4.04 12.65
N LEU A 158 31.67 5.30 12.92
CA LEU A 158 31.84 5.83 14.28
C LEU A 158 30.84 6.96 14.49
N VAL A 159 30.11 6.94 15.60
CA VAL A 159 29.19 8.01 15.99
C VAL A 159 29.75 8.71 17.22
N TYR A 160 29.92 10.02 17.12
CA TYR A 160 30.47 10.88 18.16
C TYR A 160 29.36 11.77 18.75
N ASN A 161 29.44 12.05 20.05
CA ASN A 161 28.67 13.14 20.66
C ASN A 161 29.35 14.49 20.39
N SER A 162 28.75 15.57 20.89
CA SER A 162 29.27 16.95 20.74
C SER A 162 30.57 17.25 21.50
N GLN A 163 31.07 16.29 22.29
CA GLN A 163 32.31 16.40 23.07
C GLN A 163 33.41 15.45 22.54
N ASP A 164 33.28 15.02 21.27
CA ASP A 164 34.18 14.06 20.60
C ASP A 164 34.29 12.69 21.30
N GLY A 165 33.32 12.34 22.14
CA GLY A 165 33.18 11.03 22.76
C GLY A 165 32.44 10.04 21.84
N ILE A 166 33.07 8.90 21.55
CA ILE A 166 32.47 7.83 20.75
C ILE A 166 31.28 7.21 21.51
N LYS A 167 30.12 7.17 20.86
CA LYS A 167 28.88 6.54 21.36
C LYS A 167 28.55 5.24 20.66
N ALA A 168 28.87 5.13 19.38
CA ALA A 168 28.76 3.89 18.63
C ALA A 168 29.99 3.63 17.74
N ASP A 169 30.34 2.36 17.57
CA ASP A 169 31.41 1.88 16.69
C ASP A 169 30.95 0.58 16.01
N THR A 170 30.70 0.65 14.71
CA THR A 170 30.35 -0.51 13.88
C THR A 170 31.53 -0.86 12.99
N LYS A 171 32.04 -2.09 13.05
CA LYS A 171 33.07 -2.61 12.14
C LYS A 171 32.50 -3.72 11.27
N ARG A 172 32.86 -3.70 9.98
CA ARG A 172 32.39 -4.67 8.97
C ARG A 172 33.58 -5.42 8.38
N HIS A 173 33.55 -6.74 8.50
CA HIS A 173 34.58 -7.62 7.99
C HIS A 173 34.11 -8.23 6.67
N TRP A 174 34.81 -7.86 5.59
CA TRP A 174 34.47 -8.28 4.24
C TRP A 174 35.46 -9.31 3.75
N ARG A 175 34.94 -10.38 3.14
CA ARG A 175 35.77 -11.41 2.51
C ARG A 175 35.49 -11.46 1.03
N VAL A 176 36.54 -11.26 0.24
CA VAL A 176 36.57 -11.51 -1.20
C VAL A 176 36.73 -13.01 -1.43
N LEU A 177 35.83 -13.57 -2.21
CA LEU A 177 35.74 -14.96 -2.59
C LEU A 177 35.95 -15.05 -4.10
N LYS A 178 36.57 -16.14 -4.54
CA LYS A 178 36.81 -16.43 -5.95
C LYS A 178 35.86 -17.52 -6.39
N SER A 179 35.36 -17.44 -7.61
CA SER A 179 34.59 -18.48 -8.27
C SER A 179 35.11 -18.69 -9.67
N ALA A 180 35.23 -19.94 -10.12
CA ALA A 180 35.47 -20.22 -11.53
C ALA A 180 34.20 -19.85 -12.34
N LEU A 181 34.37 -19.17 -13.47
CA LEU A 181 33.31 -18.85 -14.44
C LEU A 181 33.36 -19.77 -15.68
N GLY A 182 34.22 -20.77 -15.66
CA GLY A 182 34.50 -21.70 -16.74
C GLY A 182 35.88 -22.33 -16.55
N THR A 183 36.50 -22.81 -17.62
CA THR A 183 37.81 -23.48 -17.56
C THR A 183 38.97 -22.50 -17.36
N ASN A 184 38.83 -21.25 -17.82
CA ASN A 184 39.93 -20.29 -17.89
C ASN A 184 39.67 -18.96 -17.17
N ASP A 185 38.44 -18.72 -16.70
CA ASP A 185 38.04 -17.43 -16.15
C ASP A 185 37.70 -17.55 -14.65
N GLU A 186 38.17 -16.57 -13.88
CA GLU A 186 37.84 -16.40 -12.46
C GLU A 186 36.99 -15.13 -12.28
N GLY A 187 35.87 -15.29 -11.57
CA GLY A 187 35.06 -14.19 -11.03
C GLY A 187 35.36 -13.97 -9.56
N PHE A 188 35.13 -12.73 -9.10
CA PHE A 188 35.26 -12.35 -7.70
C PHE A 188 33.93 -11.84 -7.17
N TYR A 189 33.62 -12.17 -5.93
CA TYR A 189 32.48 -11.60 -5.22
C TYR A 189 32.85 -11.40 -3.75
N PHE A 190 32.14 -10.54 -3.03
CA PHE A 190 32.40 -10.27 -1.63
C PHE A 190 31.19 -10.59 -0.75
N ARG A 191 31.47 -10.98 0.50
CA ARG A 191 30.47 -11.25 1.53
C ARG A 191 30.92 -10.66 2.86
N GLN A 192 29.98 -10.08 3.59
CA GLN A 192 30.22 -9.61 4.95
C GLN A 192 30.14 -10.81 5.90
N ARG A 193 31.26 -11.23 6.48
CA ARG A 193 31.28 -12.43 7.35
C ARG A 193 31.17 -12.12 8.83
N ARG A 194 31.43 -10.88 9.22
CA ARG A 194 31.34 -10.45 10.62
C ARG A 194 31.03 -8.96 10.74
N VAL A 195 30.18 -8.63 11.69
CA VAL A 195 29.88 -7.27 12.14
C VAL A 195 30.10 -7.18 13.64
N GLU A 196 30.83 -6.18 14.07
CA GLU A 196 30.99 -5.81 15.48
C GLU A 196 30.28 -4.48 15.70
N ASP A 197 29.19 -4.48 16.47
CA ASP A 197 28.45 -3.28 16.84
C ASP A 197 28.69 -2.98 18.31
N LYS A 198 29.29 -1.84 18.61
CA LYS A 198 29.45 -1.36 19.97
C LYS A 198 28.56 -0.15 20.18
N LEU A 199 27.61 -0.22 21.12
CA LEU A 199 26.75 0.88 21.52
C LEU A 199 26.88 1.12 23.02
N ASN A 200 27.23 2.35 23.43
CA ASN A 200 27.39 2.71 24.85
C ASN A 200 28.29 1.73 25.64
N SER A 201 29.34 1.23 25.00
CA SER A 201 30.29 0.23 25.53
C SER A 201 29.83 -1.22 25.57
N VAL A 202 28.59 -1.53 25.18
CA VAL A 202 28.11 -2.91 25.01
C VAL A 202 28.39 -3.36 23.58
N THR A 203 29.03 -4.52 23.43
CA THR A 203 29.39 -5.09 22.12
C THR A 203 28.40 -6.19 21.74
N THR A 204 27.91 -6.16 20.51
CA THR A 204 27.22 -7.28 19.85
C THR A 204 28.07 -7.71 18.66
N VAL A 205 28.31 -9.00 18.52
CA VAL A 205 29.01 -9.56 17.36
C VAL A 205 28.05 -10.43 16.58
N THR A 206 27.99 -10.25 15.26
CA THR A 206 27.25 -11.15 14.37
C THR A 206 28.22 -11.73 13.35
N GLU A 207 28.30 -13.04 13.27
CA GLU A 207 29.08 -13.79 12.28
C GLU A 207 28.12 -14.53 11.34
N THR A 208 28.42 -14.50 10.04
CA THR A 208 27.62 -15.18 9.02
C THR A 208 28.50 -16.10 8.19
N GLU A 209 28.09 -17.37 8.13
CA GLU A 209 28.64 -18.36 7.21
C GLU A 209 27.77 -18.43 5.96
N TYR A 210 28.40 -18.71 4.82
CA TYR A 210 27.73 -18.76 3.53
C TYR A 210 28.08 -20.05 2.80
N SER A 211 27.12 -20.58 2.04
CA SER A 211 27.34 -21.66 1.08
C SER A 211 28.34 -21.21 0.02
N GLY A 212 29.36 -22.04 -0.24
CA GLY A 212 30.34 -21.79 -1.29
C GLY A 212 29.74 -21.86 -2.70
N ASP A 213 28.64 -22.59 -2.86
CA ASP A 213 28.03 -22.86 -4.16
C ASP A 213 26.98 -21.81 -4.56
N THR A 214 26.17 -21.35 -3.60
CA THR A 214 25.05 -20.43 -3.87
C THR A 214 25.28 -19.03 -3.28
N GLY A 215 26.26 -18.89 -2.38
CA GLY A 215 26.52 -17.64 -1.67
C GLY A 215 25.41 -17.22 -0.69
N LEU A 216 24.47 -18.13 -0.38
CA LEU A 216 23.39 -17.94 0.60
C LEU A 216 23.88 -18.19 2.02
N ALA A 217 23.27 -17.55 3.02
CA ALA A 217 23.68 -17.68 4.42
C ALA A 217 23.28 -19.05 4.99
N THR A 218 24.23 -19.81 5.53
CA THR A 218 23.97 -21.14 6.11
C THR A 218 23.87 -21.11 7.62
N LEU A 219 24.58 -20.17 8.27
CA LEU A 219 24.58 -20.00 9.72
C LEU A 219 24.78 -18.52 10.06
N ASN A 220 23.97 -18.01 10.99
CA ASN A 220 24.21 -16.76 11.70
C ASN A 220 24.50 -17.06 13.17
N ARG A 221 25.64 -16.60 13.67
CA ARG A 221 26.00 -16.67 15.08
C ARG A 221 26.02 -15.26 15.66
N LYS A 222 25.22 -15.02 16.70
CA LYS A 222 25.10 -13.72 17.37
C LYS A 222 25.54 -13.86 18.82
N TYR A 223 26.50 -13.03 19.22
CA TYR A 223 27.00 -12.93 20.59
C TYR A 223 26.36 -11.69 21.22
N VAL A 224 25.57 -11.89 22.26
CA VAL A 224 24.88 -10.82 23.02
C VAL A 224 25.12 -10.99 24.51
N TYR A 225 24.93 -9.93 25.28
CA TYR A 225 25.04 -9.99 26.75
C TYR A 225 23.65 -9.87 27.37
N ASP A 226 23.36 -10.72 28.35
CA ASP A 226 22.11 -10.71 29.10
C ASP A 226 22.06 -9.56 30.13
N SER A 227 20.98 -9.48 30.92
CA SER A 227 20.86 -8.45 31.97
C SER A 227 21.85 -8.59 33.13
N ASN A 228 22.49 -9.76 33.27
CA ASN A 228 23.52 -10.02 34.28
C ASN A 228 24.94 -9.74 33.74
N GLY A 229 25.07 -9.48 32.43
CA GLY A 229 26.34 -9.28 31.75
C GLY A 229 27.01 -10.58 31.30
N ASP A 230 26.29 -11.71 31.36
CA ASP A 230 26.74 -13.00 30.85
C ASP A 230 26.54 -13.05 29.32
N GLU A 231 27.45 -13.70 28.61
CA GLU A 231 27.39 -13.82 27.15
C GLU A 231 26.46 -14.97 26.73
N ASP A 232 25.45 -14.65 25.93
CA ASP A 232 24.59 -15.59 25.23
C ASP A 232 25.00 -15.70 23.75
N ILE A 233 25.15 -16.94 23.28
CA ILE A 233 25.42 -17.25 21.88
C ILE A 233 24.16 -17.79 21.24
N ILE A 234 23.60 -17.02 20.31
CA ILE A 234 22.42 -17.39 19.52
C ILE A 234 22.87 -17.82 18.12
N GLU A 235 22.63 -19.08 17.77
CA GLU A 235 22.90 -19.62 16.44
C GLU A 235 21.60 -19.83 15.67
N THR A 236 21.53 -19.37 14.43
CA THR A 236 20.42 -19.63 13.50
C THR A 236 20.97 -20.25 12.23
N SER A 237 20.67 -21.52 11.98
CA SER A 237 21.06 -22.21 10.76
C SER A 237 19.89 -22.35 9.79
N PHE A 238 20.20 -22.30 8.49
CA PHE A 238 19.21 -22.35 7.42
C PHE A 238 19.45 -23.54 6.51
N LYS A 239 18.36 -24.18 6.13
CA LYS A 239 18.32 -25.17 5.04
C LYS A 239 17.43 -24.64 3.92
N TYR A 240 17.87 -24.78 2.68
CA TYR A 240 17.22 -24.22 1.50
C TYR A 240 16.55 -25.28 0.63
N CYS A 241 15.56 -24.86 -0.15
CA CYS A 241 14.73 -25.74 -1.00
C CYS A 241 15.57 -26.60 -1.95
N TRP A 242 16.56 -26.00 -2.62
CA TRP A 242 17.46 -26.72 -3.53
C TRP A 242 18.24 -27.85 -2.87
N GLU A 243 18.43 -27.85 -1.54
CA GLU A 243 19.15 -28.93 -0.85
C GLU A 243 18.35 -30.24 -0.79
N GLU A 244 17.02 -30.18 -0.97
CA GLU A 244 16.10 -31.31 -0.75
C GLU A 244 15.08 -31.55 -1.87
N TYR A 245 14.77 -30.51 -2.66
CA TYR A 245 13.74 -30.56 -3.70
C TYR A 245 14.29 -30.31 -5.11
N ASP A 246 15.28 -29.41 -5.25
CA ASP A 246 15.85 -28.98 -6.54
C ASP A 246 17.39 -29.14 -6.51
N THR A 247 17.85 -30.37 -6.25
CA THR A 247 19.28 -30.66 -6.02
C THR A 247 20.17 -30.44 -7.24
N ASP A 248 19.59 -30.50 -8.44
CA ASP A 248 20.27 -30.18 -9.70
C ASP A 248 20.11 -28.71 -10.12
N ARG A 249 19.30 -27.93 -9.38
CA ARG A 249 19.04 -26.49 -9.57
C ARG A 249 18.36 -26.19 -10.90
N SER A 250 17.61 -27.13 -11.44
CA SER A 250 16.91 -26.99 -12.72
C SER A 250 15.73 -26.02 -12.64
N GLU A 251 15.10 -25.91 -11.47
CA GLU A 251 13.93 -25.04 -11.22
C GLU A 251 14.31 -23.63 -10.70
N ASN A 252 15.60 -23.38 -10.47
CA ASN A 252 16.14 -22.13 -9.90
C ASN A 252 15.55 -21.75 -8.53
N LEU A 253 15.17 -22.73 -7.71
CA LEU A 253 14.57 -22.51 -6.38
C LEU A 253 15.63 -22.37 -5.28
N LEU A 254 16.51 -21.37 -5.41
CA LEU A 254 17.70 -21.27 -4.56
C LEU A 254 17.44 -20.64 -3.18
N THR A 255 16.66 -19.57 -3.12
CA THR A 255 16.51 -18.74 -1.92
C THR A 255 15.46 -19.20 -0.89
N PRO A 256 14.45 -20.04 -1.20
CA PRO A 256 13.47 -20.42 -0.19
C PRO A 256 14.08 -21.27 0.92
N VAL A 257 13.88 -20.86 2.17
CA VAL A 257 14.29 -21.61 3.37
C VAL A 257 13.22 -22.64 3.70
N ILE A 258 13.60 -23.91 3.82
CA ILE A 258 12.73 -25.05 4.16
C ILE A 258 12.92 -25.54 5.59
N GLN A 259 14.02 -25.19 6.24
CA GLN A 259 14.20 -25.38 7.68
C GLN A 259 14.98 -24.21 8.30
N THR A 260 14.51 -23.77 9.46
CA THR A 260 15.28 -22.89 10.35
C THR A 260 15.49 -23.63 11.67
N THR A 261 16.73 -23.64 12.16
CA THR A 261 17.07 -24.18 13.48
C THR A 261 17.71 -23.07 14.31
N ARG A 262 17.16 -22.80 15.49
CA ARG A 262 17.71 -21.84 16.44
C ARG A 262 18.26 -22.54 17.67
N GLN A 263 19.45 -22.13 18.09
CA GLN A 263 20.09 -22.57 19.32
C GLN A 263 20.48 -21.37 20.18
N THR A 264 20.40 -21.54 21.51
CA THR A 264 20.95 -20.60 22.49
C THR A 264 21.89 -21.39 23.40
N ASN A 265 23.16 -20.98 23.46
CA ASN A 265 24.20 -21.65 24.25
C ASN A 265 24.25 -23.18 23.98
N SER A 266 24.26 -23.54 22.70
CA SER A 266 24.22 -24.93 22.18
C SER A 266 22.96 -25.73 22.51
N THR A 267 21.96 -25.12 23.15
CA THR A 267 20.66 -25.74 23.37
C THR A 267 19.72 -25.35 22.25
N ILE A 268 19.19 -26.34 21.53
CA ILE A 268 18.17 -26.10 20.49
C ILE A 268 16.90 -25.58 21.16
N THR A 269 16.47 -24.39 20.76
CA THR A 269 15.27 -23.72 21.27
C THR A 269 14.11 -23.77 20.29
N ASP A 270 14.40 -23.91 18.99
CA ASP A 270 13.38 -23.88 17.94
C ASP A 270 13.86 -24.64 16.69
N ILE A 271 12.97 -25.43 16.09
CA ILE A 271 13.15 -25.93 14.72
C ILE A 271 11.81 -25.85 14.01
N SER A 272 11.78 -25.11 12.90
CA SER A 272 10.61 -24.98 12.04
C SER A 272 10.93 -25.46 10.63
N VAL A 273 9.96 -26.11 9.99
CA VAL A 273 10.07 -26.67 8.64
C VAL A 273 8.91 -26.21 7.79
N ALA A 274 9.19 -25.88 6.53
CA ALA A 274 8.19 -25.66 5.48
C ALA A 274 8.45 -26.63 4.33
N THR A 275 7.51 -27.52 4.06
CA THR A 275 7.58 -28.43 2.92
C THR A 275 7.11 -27.75 1.65
N TRP A 276 7.58 -28.25 0.52
CA TRP A 276 7.26 -27.75 -0.82
C TRP A 276 6.77 -28.88 -1.70
N GLN A 277 5.94 -28.55 -2.69
CA GLN A 277 5.56 -29.48 -3.75
C GLN A 277 5.35 -28.70 -5.07
N ASP A 278 5.43 -29.42 -6.19
CA ASP A 278 4.95 -28.91 -7.48
C ASP A 278 3.41 -28.97 -7.48
N TRP A 279 2.79 -27.80 -7.56
CA TRP A 279 1.33 -27.66 -7.65
C TRP A 279 0.80 -27.82 -9.08
N GLY A 280 1.67 -28.22 -10.02
CA GLY A 280 1.36 -28.51 -11.41
C GLY A 280 2.11 -27.57 -12.37
N SER A 281 2.61 -28.15 -13.47
CA SER A 281 3.35 -27.42 -14.51
C SER A 281 4.60 -26.69 -14.01
N GLY A 282 5.34 -27.27 -13.05
CA GLY A 282 6.57 -26.68 -12.50
C GLY A 282 6.31 -25.52 -11.52
N LYS A 283 5.10 -25.40 -10.98
CA LYS A 283 4.73 -24.35 -10.03
C LYS A 283 5.01 -24.80 -8.61
N TRP A 284 6.28 -24.84 -8.26
CA TRP A 284 6.73 -25.15 -6.91
C TRP A 284 6.34 -24.05 -5.92
N ALA A 285 5.69 -24.44 -4.83
CA ALA A 285 5.30 -23.52 -3.76
C ALA A 285 5.16 -24.23 -2.41
N PRO A 286 5.13 -23.48 -1.28
CA PRO A 286 4.94 -24.06 0.04
C PRO A 286 3.65 -24.89 0.14
N HIS A 287 3.72 -25.96 0.93
CA HIS A 287 2.66 -26.94 1.16
C HIS A 287 2.29 -27.04 2.65
N LYS A 288 3.15 -27.62 3.49
CA LYS A 288 2.87 -27.85 4.92
C LYS A 288 3.91 -27.14 5.79
N ARG A 289 3.53 -26.76 7.00
CA ARG A 289 4.44 -26.20 8.01
C ARG A 289 4.45 -27.06 9.26
N TYR A 290 5.63 -27.20 9.85
CA TYR A 290 5.85 -28.01 11.04
C TYR A 290 6.74 -27.31 12.05
N GLN A 291 6.49 -27.61 13.32
CA GLN A 291 7.26 -27.18 14.47
C GLN A 291 7.77 -28.41 15.23
N TRP A 292 9.05 -28.44 15.56
CA TRP A 292 9.63 -29.52 16.37
C TRP A 292 9.24 -29.38 17.83
N LYS A 293 8.69 -30.45 18.41
CA LYS A 293 8.35 -30.60 19.84
C LYS A 293 9.27 -31.58 20.57
N GLY A 294 10.10 -32.33 19.84
CA GLY A 294 11.02 -33.29 20.43
C GLY A 294 12.19 -32.62 21.16
N THR A 295 13.02 -33.44 21.81
CA THR A 295 14.26 -32.97 22.45
C THR A 295 15.45 -33.12 21.51
N GLY A 296 16.41 -32.19 21.57
CA GLY A 296 17.63 -32.27 20.77
C GLY A 296 17.43 -31.84 19.31
N SER A 297 18.21 -32.42 18.40
CA SER A 297 18.24 -32.03 16.99
C SER A 297 17.35 -32.88 16.10
N SER A 298 16.74 -32.23 15.11
CA SER A 298 16.05 -32.89 14.00
C SER A 298 16.40 -32.16 12.72
N ASN A 299 16.70 -32.92 11.65
CA ASN A 299 17.03 -32.37 10.34
C ASN A 299 15.98 -32.83 9.34
N PHE A 300 15.44 -31.90 8.58
CA PHE A 300 14.46 -32.15 7.56
C PHE A 300 15.12 -32.87 6.39
N THR A 301 14.59 -34.03 6.04
CA THR A 301 14.98 -34.79 4.85
C THR A 301 13.68 -35.05 4.12
N ASN A 302 13.43 -34.34 3.03
CA ASN A 302 12.17 -34.30 2.29
C ASN A 302 11.35 -35.58 2.51
N TRP A 303 10.25 -35.48 3.27
CA TRP A 303 9.44 -36.63 3.64
C TRP A 303 8.64 -37.10 2.41
N GLN A 304 9.32 -37.87 1.54
CA GLN A 304 8.91 -38.21 0.17
C GLN A 304 7.53 -38.91 0.07
N SER A 305 6.99 -39.41 1.18
CA SER A 305 5.56 -39.69 1.31
C SER A 305 5.18 -39.83 2.80
N GLY A 306 4.17 -39.07 3.24
CA GLY A 306 3.59 -39.20 4.57
C GLY A 306 3.89 -38.04 5.52
N GLU A 307 3.29 -38.11 6.70
CA GLU A 307 3.53 -37.19 7.80
C GLU A 307 4.84 -37.57 8.54
N PRO A 308 5.57 -36.59 9.09
CA PRO A 308 6.72 -36.86 9.94
C PRO A 308 6.34 -37.58 11.25
N SER A 309 7.33 -37.93 12.07
CA SER A 309 7.08 -38.50 13.41
C SER A 309 6.22 -37.58 14.28
N SER A 310 5.59 -38.13 15.33
CA SER A 310 4.72 -37.39 16.28
C SER A 310 5.42 -36.24 17.03
N ASP A 311 6.75 -36.22 17.00
CA ASP A 311 7.58 -35.15 17.55
C ASP A 311 7.51 -33.86 16.71
N TRP A 312 7.01 -33.95 15.48
CA TRP A 312 6.70 -32.80 14.65
C TRP A 312 5.22 -32.45 14.79
N LEU A 313 4.95 -31.20 15.13
CA LEU A 313 3.61 -30.63 15.15
C LEU A 313 3.36 -29.96 13.80
N LYS A 314 2.39 -30.46 13.02
CA LYS A 314 1.90 -29.73 11.85
C LYS A 314 1.18 -28.47 12.34
N THR A 315 1.59 -27.31 11.85
CA THR A 315 1.01 -26.02 12.25
C THR A 315 0.08 -25.42 11.20
N SER A 316 0.23 -25.83 9.93
CA SER A 316 -0.68 -25.48 8.84
C SER A 316 -0.45 -26.36 7.62
N GLU A 317 -1.47 -26.49 6.78
CA GLU A 317 -1.37 -27.13 5.46
C GLU A 317 -2.20 -26.37 4.43
N ILE A 318 -1.58 -26.09 3.29
CA ILE A 318 -2.27 -25.61 2.09
C ILE A 318 -2.75 -26.84 1.35
N THR A 319 -4.04 -26.95 1.11
CA THR A 319 -4.66 -28.11 0.46
C THR A 319 -4.96 -27.84 -1.01
N ARG A 320 -5.24 -26.59 -1.37
CA ARG A 320 -5.56 -26.21 -2.77
C ARG A 320 -4.96 -24.87 -3.17
N ARG A 321 -4.54 -24.83 -4.44
CA ARG A 321 -4.16 -23.61 -5.16
C ARG A 321 -4.91 -23.52 -6.47
N ASP A 322 -5.13 -22.30 -6.95
CA ASP A 322 -5.70 -22.07 -8.28
C ASP A 322 -4.64 -22.21 -9.39
N GLY A 323 -5.07 -22.00 -10.64
CA GLY A 323 -4.21 -22.07 -11.82
C GLY A 323 -3.06 -21.04 -11.84
N GLN A 324 -3.07 -20.05 -10.97
CA GLN A 324 -2.04 -19.03 -10.80
C GLN A 324 -1.15 -19.30 -9.57
N ALA A 325 -1.27 -20.50 -8.98
CA ALA A 325 -0.56 -20.92 -7.78
C ALA A 325 -0.85 -20.05 -6.54
N ARG A 326 -2.01 -19.41 -6.45
CA ARG A 326 -2.46 -18.71 -5.24
C ARG A 326 -3.17 -19.67 -4.32
N VAL A 327 -3.04 -19.47 -3.01
CA VAL A 327 -3.71 -20.29 -2.00
C VAL A 327 -5.20 -19.99 -2.06
N VAL A 328 -6.02 -21.02 -2.29
CA VAL A 328 -7.48 -20.91 -2.24
C VAL A 328 -8.08 -21.70 -1.09
N GLU A 329 -7.32 -22.64 -0.52
CA GLU A 329 -7.72 -23.42 0.65
C GLU A 329 -6.50 -23.79 1.50
N SER A 330 -6.65 -23.66 2.82
CA SER A 330 -5.68 -24.12 3.81
C SER A 330 -6.37 -24.43 5.13
N PHE A 331 -5.72 -25.18 6.02
CA PHE A 331 -6.17 -25.34 7.40
C PHE A 331 -5.02 -25.14 8.39
N ASP A 332 -5.37 -24.76 9.62
CA ASP A 332 -4.43 -24.47 10.70
C ASP A 332 -4.13 -25.69 11.59
N ILE A 333 -3.49 -25.47 12.74
CA ILE A 333 -3.15 -26.52 13.69
C ILE A 333 -4.37 -27.22 14.31
N GLU A 334 -5.52 -26.56 14.35
CA GLU A 334 -6.78 -27.09 14.90
C GLU A 334 -7.61 -27.82 13.83
N GLY A 335 -7.16 -27.78 12.57
CA GLY A 335 -7.90 -28.32 11.43
C GLY A 335 -9.00 -27.39 10.94
N ILE A 336 -8.99 -26.12 11.36
CA ILE A 336 -9.97 -25.13 10.91
C ILE A 336 -9.57 -24.67 9.51
N TYR A 337 -10.47 -24.88 8.55
CA TYR A 337 -10.26 -24.50 7.17
C TYR A 337 -10.42 -22.99 6.96
N SER A 338 -9.69 -22.46 5.99
CA SER A 338 -9.88 -21.13 5.44
C SER A 338 -9.84 -21.18 3.92
N ALA A 339 -10.86 -20.59 3.30
CA ALA A 339 -10.96 -20.45 1.86
C ALA A 339 -10.81 -19.00 1.40
N THR A 340 -10.24 -18.78 0.22
CA THR A 340 -10.11 -17.46 -0.39
C THR A 340 -10.49 -17.50 -1.86
N LYS A 341 -11.45 -16.65 -2.24
CA LYS A 341 -11.85 -16.42 -3.64
C LYS A 341 -11.12 -15.20 -4.17
N HIS A 342 -10.65 -15.27 -5.41
CA HIS A 342 -9.85 -14.22 -6.03
C HIS A 342 -10.54 -13.65 -7.27
N LEU A 343 -10.53 -12.33 -7.39
CA LEU A 343 -10.85 -11.60 -8.61
C LEU A 343 -9.54 -11.11 -9.23
N ASN A 344 -9.16 -11.67 -10.38
CA ASN A 344 -7.81 -11.50 -10.91
C ASN A 344 -6.79 -11.73 -9.79
N ARG A 345 -5.88 -10.79 -9.51
CA ARG A 345 -4.85 -10.91 -8.46
C ARG A 345 -5.32 -10.58 -7.04
N TYR A 346 -6.54 -10.07 -6.86
CA TYR A 346 -7.01 -9.55 -5.59
C TYR A 346 -7.86 -10.59 -4.84
N PRO A 347 -7.68 -10.76 -3.52
CA PRO A 347 -8.59 -11.56 -2.71
C PRO A 347 -9.93 -10.82 -2.61
N MET A 348 -10.96 -11.39 -3.22
CA MET A 348 -12.30 -10.81 -3.30
C MET A 348 -13.18 -11.25 -2.13
N ALA A 349 -13.06 -12.52 -1.71
CA ALA A 349 -13.75 -13.01 -0.52
C ALA A 349 -12.91 -14.00 0.27
N ARG A 350 -13.14 -14.05 1.58
CA ARG A 350 -12.50 -14.96 2.52
C ARG A 350 -13.55 -15.60 3.40
N PHE A 351 -13.37 -16.88 3.66
CA PHE A 351 -14.25 -17.67 4.52
C PHE A 351 -13.37 -18.33 5.57
N GLY A 352 -13.50 -17.90 6.82
CA GLY A 352 -12.95 -18.63 7.97
C GLY A 352 -13.87 -19.79 8.32
N ASN A 353 -13.31 -20.93 8.71
CA ASN A 353 -14.04 -22.17 9.01
C ASN A 353 -14.90 -22.69 7.83
N SER A 354 -14.30 -22.74 6.63
CA SER A 354 -14.95 -23.29 5.42
C SER A 354 -13.92 -23.80 4.42
N MET A 355 -14.24 -24.91 3.76
CA MET A 355 -13.52 -25.39 2.57
C MET A 355 -13.86 -24.53 1.35
N GLU A 356 -13.01 -24.57 0.32
CA GLU A 356 -13.21 -23.79 -0.92
C GLU A 356 -14.39 -24.31 -1.74
N SER A 357 -14.63 -25.62 -1.69
CA SER A 357 -15.67 -26.32 -2.45
C SER A 357 -17.08 -26.08 -1.92
N GLU A 358 -17.23 -25.63 -0.66
CA GLU A 358 -18.53 -25.48 0.00
C GLU A 358 -18.97 -24.03 0.20
N CYS A 359 -18.14 -23.07 -0.22
CA CYS A 359 -18.44 -21.65 -0.14
C CYS A 359 -18.36 -20.97 -1.51
N SER A 360 -19.06 -19.85 -1.64
CA SER A 360 -19.02 -19.03 -2.83
C SER A 360 -19.40 -17.58 -2.57
N TYR A 361 -18.81 -16.67 -3.34
CA TYR A 361 -19.16 -15.25 -3.36
C TYR A 361 -19.12 -14.69 -4.79
N THR A 362 -20.03 -13.78 -5.09
CA THR A 362 -19.99 -12.92 -6.27
C THR A 362 -20.50 -11.53 -5.92
N GLY A 363 -19.72 -10.51 -6.28
CA GLY A 363 -20.13 -9.10 -6.28
C GLY A 363 -20.23 -8.53 -7.70
N PHE A 364 -20.16 -9.39 -8.72
CA PHE A 364 -20.36 -9.05 -10.14
C PHE A 364 -19.36 -8.06 -10.76
N GLU A 365 -18.31 -7.69 -10.03
CA GLU A 365 -17.31 -6.72 -10.48
C GLU A 365 -16.59 -7.15 -11.77
N SER A 366 -16.39 -8.43 -12.05
CA SER A 366 -15.77 -8.81 -13.33
C SER A 366 -16.63 -8.52 -14.57
N GLY A 367 -17.90 -8.10 -14.43
CA GLY A 367 -18.87 -8.10 -15.53
C GLY A 367 -19.04 -9.51 -16.11
N GLY A 368 -18.83 -10.53 -15.26
CA GLY A 368 -18.71 -11.94 -15.61
C GLY A 368 -19.32 -12.86 -14.55
N ALA A 369 -19.55 -14.13 -14.93
CA ALA A 369 -19.86 -15.18 -13.97
C ALA A 369 -18.61 -15.47 -13.14
N GLU A 370 -18.63 -15.09 -11.88
CA GLU A 370 -17.57 -15.37 -10.91
C GLU A 370 -17.81 -16.71 -10.23
N ASP A 371 -16.76 -17.36 -9.72
CA ASP A 371 -16.83 -18.56 -8.86
C ASP A 371 -17.92 -19.59 -9.23
N GLY A 372 -18.09 -19.83 -10.54
CA GLY A 372 -19.09 -20.75 -11.11
C GLY A 372 -20.55 -20.42 -10.80
N TRP A 373 -20.88 -19.13 -10.69
CA TRP A 373 -22.25 -18.64 -10.76
C TRP A 373 -22.75 -18.62 -12.21
N SER A 374 -24.06 -18.75 -12.46
CA SER A 374 -24.62 -18.72 -13.83
C SER A 374 -25.47 -17.47 -14.07
N LEU A 375 -25.13 -16.69 -15.11
CA LEU A 375 -25.71 -15.36 -15.36
C LEU A 375 -26.38 -15.28 -16.73
N PRO A 376 -27.63 -15.77 -16.87
CA PRO A 376 -28.33 -15.80 -18.15
C PRO A 376 -28.72 -14.44 -18.73
N ASN A 377 -28.84 -13.36 -17.93
CA ASN A 377 -29.57 -12.14 -18.33
C ASN A 377 -28.76 -10.81 -18.28
N GLY A 378 -27.44 -10.84 -18.13
CA GLY A 378 -26.57 -9.63 -18.16
C GLY A 378 -26.40 -8.90 -16.83
N TYR A 379 -25.69 -7.77 -16.84
CA TYR A 379 -25.34 -6.96 -15.66
C TYR A 379 -26.09 -5.62 -15.68
N ALA A 380 -26.42 -5.12 -14.50
CA ALA A 380 -26.81 -3.72 -14.31
C ALA A 380 -25.54 -2.92 -14.05
N ASN A 381 -25.23 -1.98 -14.93
CA ASN A 381 -24.16 -1.02 -14.71
C ASN A 381 -24.68 0.11 -13.82
N ARG A 382 -23.98 0.42 -12.73
CA ARG A 382 -24.34 1.48 -11.78
C ARG A 382 -25.78 1.33 -11.24
N VAL A 383 -26.16 0.08 -10.97
CA VAL A 383 -27.26 -0.28 -10.09
C VAL A 383 -26.75 -1.46 -9.28
N ALA A 384 -25.95 -1.12 -8.28
CA ALA A 384 -25.26 -2.05 -7.40
C ALA A 384 -25.47 -1.59 -5.95
N HIS A 385 -25.40 -2.52 -5.01
CA HIS A 385 -25.34 -2.20 -3.59
C HIS A 385 -23.91 -1.79 -3.23
N SER A 386 -22.91 -2.52 -3.75
CA SER A 386 -21.50 -2.16 -3.62
C SER A 386 -20.79 -2.22 -4.97
N GLY A 387 -19.72 -1.44 -5.12
CA GLY A 387 -18.97 -1.41 -6.37
C GLY A 387 -19.75 -0.82 -7.55
N GLN A 388 -19.56 -1.41 -8.73
CA GLN A 388 -20.09 -0.84 -9.98
C GLN A 388 -21.21 -1.66 -10.59
N TYR A 389 -21.19 -2.98 -10.44
CA TYR A 389 -22.08 -3.87 -11.18
C TYR A 389 -22.96 -4.68 -10.24
N GLY A 390 -24.26 -4.71 -10.54
CA GLY A 390 -25.21 -5.64 -9.93
C GLY A 390 -25.77 -6.61 -10.97
N TRP A 391 -26.53 -7.61 -10.52
CA TRP A 391 -27.23 -8.53 -11.41
C TRP A 391 -28.69 -8.14 -11.59
N ALA A 392 -29.06 -7.70 -12.81
CA ALA A 392 -30.44 -7.45 -13.19
C ALA A 392 -31.15 -8.72 -13.65
N ILE A 393 -32.36 -8.93 -13.15
CA ILE A 393 -33.22 -10.05 -13.50
C ILE A 393 -34.60 -9.53 -13.84
N GLU A 394 -34.96 -9.66 -15.11
CA GLU A 394 -36.32 -9.46 -15.61
C GLU A 394 -37.26 -10.56 -15.10
N GLY A 395 -38.53 -10.22 -14.92
CA GLY A 395 -39.55 -11.18 -14.45
C GLY A 395 -39.73 -12.38 -15.37
N ASP A 396 -39.42 -13.57 -14.86
CA ASP A 396 -39.72 -14.86 -15.48
C ASP A 396 -40.61 -15.71 -14.54
N PRO A 397 -41.92 -15.81 -14.82
CA PRO A 397 -42.85 -16.56 -13.97
C PRO A 397 -42.48 -18.03 -13.81
N ASN A 398 -41.78 -18.61 -14.79
CA ASN A 398 -41.62 -20.06 -14.93
C ASN A 398 -40.26 -20.56 -14.47
N ASN A 399 -39.23 -19.71 -14.41
CA ASN A 399 -37.86 -20.15 -14.16
C ASN A 399 -37.26 -19.54 -12.89
N TYR A 400 -36.34 -20.30 -12.32
CA TYR A 400 -35.37 -19.78 -11.36
C TYR A 400 -34.11 -19.46 -12.13
N HIS A 401 -33.43 -18.39 -11.74
CA HIS A 401 -32.09 -18.13 -12.25
C HIS A 401 -31.11 -18.84 -11.33
N ILE A 402 -30.41 -19.84 -11.90
CA ILE A 402 -29.46 -20.67 -11.14
C ILE A 402 -28.30 -19.79 -10.76
N ALA A 403 -28.12 -19.64 -9.46
CA ALA A 403 -27.08 -18.80 -8.93
C ALA A 403 -25.82 -19.65 -8.74
N ARG A 404 -25.84 -20.73 -7.94
CA ARG A 404 -24.68 -21.63 -7.69
C ARG A 404 -25.14 -23.03 -7.26
N SER A 405 -24.40 -24.09 -7.60
CA SER A 405 -24.69 -25.48 -7.17
C SER A 405 -23.49 -26.12 -6.46
N PHE A 406 -23.76 -26.93 -5.44
CA PHE A 406 -22.79 -27.63 -4.61
C PHE A 406 -23.10 -29.13 -4.57
N GLN A 407 -22.09 -29.95 -4.82
CA GLN A 407 -22.27 -31.40 -4.77
C GLN A 407 -22.28 -31.88 -3.31
N PRO A 408 -23.02 -32.95 -2.97
CA PRO A 408 -23.09 -33.48 -1.61
C PRO A 408 -21.73 -33.87 -1.03
N ALA A 409 -20.77 -34.27 -1.87
CA ALA A 409 -19.42 -34.63 -1.44
C ALA A 409 -18.61 -33.42 -0.93
N ASP A 410 -19.02 -32.22 -1.29
CA ASP A 410 -18.37 -30.98 -0.90
C ASP A 410 -18.94 -30.39 0.40
N LEU A 411 -20.07 -30.91 0.90
CA LEU A 411 -20.85 -30.31 1.99
C LEU A 411 -20.76 -31.11 3.30
N ASP A 412 -20.81 -30.43 4.44
CA ASP A 412 -21.16 -31.04 5.73
C ASP A 412 -22.67 -31.29 5.81
N LEU A 413 -23.06 -32.54 5.57
CA LEU A 413 -24.45 -32.97 5.60
C LEU A 413 -25.10 -32.91 7.00
N ASN A 414 -24.32 -32.70 8.07
CA ASN A 414 -24.85 -32.47 9.41
C ASN A 414 -24.87 -30.98 9.79
N GLY A 415 -24.41 -30.12 8.89
CA GLY A 415 -24.28 -28.69 9.09
C GLY A 415 -25.49 -27.89 8.62
N LYS A 416 -25.39 -26.57 8.82
CA LYS A 416 -26.31 -25.58 8.28
C LYS A 416 -25.57 -24.73 7.26
N TYR A 417 -26.26 -24.31 6.21
CA TYR A 417 -25.73 -23.42 5.18
C TYR A 417 -26.58 -22.16 5.11
N ILE A 418 -25.93 -21.05 4.80
CA ILE A 418 -26.52 -19.73 4.65
C ILE A 418 -26.36 -19.31 3.19
N PHE A 419 -27.43 -18.75 2.61
CA PHE A 419 -27.36 -17.94 1.41
C PHE A 419 -27.87 -16.54 1.76
N SER A 420 -27.05 -15.55 1.48
CA SER A 420 -27.41 -14.14 1.67
C SER A 420 -27.14 -13.34 0.40
N ALA A 421 -27.90 -12.26 0.23
CA ALA A 421 -27.78 -11.35 -0.90
C ALA A 421 -28.37 -9.99 -0.53
N TRP A 422 -27.84 -8.92 -1.12
CA TRP A 422 -28.53 -7.64 -1.21
C TRP A 422 -29.49 -7.67 -2.40
N VAL A 423 -30.74 -7.26 -2.17
CA VAL A 423 -31.82 -7.32 -3.17
C VAL A 423 -32.53 -5.99 -3.26
N LYS A 424 -32.79 -5.50 -4.48
CA LYS A 424 -33.57 -4.29 -4.76
C LYS A 424 -34.65 -4.57 -5.80
N SER A 425 -35.89 -4.23 -5.51
CA SER A 425 -37.01 -4.33 -6.46
C SER A 425 -38.21 -3.50 -6.00
N SER A 426 -39.23 -3.36 -6.83
CA SER A 426 -40.49 -2.70 -6.47
C SER A 426 -41.59 -3.68 -6.04
N ASP A 427 -41.33 -4.99 -6.06
CA ASP A 427 -42.34 -6.02 -5.79
C ASP A 427 -41.91 -7.02 -4.68
N PRO A 428 -42.78 -7.33 -3.70
CA PRO A 428 -42.46 -8.26 -2.62
C PRO A 428 -42.43 -9.76 -3.01
N GLN A 429 -42.75 -10.13 -4.26
CA GLN A 429 -42.68 -11.53 -4.72
C GLN A 429 -41.25 -11.97 -5.10
N ILE A 430 -40.29 -11.05 -5.09
CA ILE A 430 -38.87 -11.34 -5.28
C ILE A 430 -38.31 -12.08 -4.06
N HIS A 431 -37.47 -13.09 -4.29
CA HIS A 431 -36.84 -13.83 -3.19
C HIS A 431 -35.53 -14.49 -3.61
N ILE A 432 -34.73 -14.79 -2.58
CA ILE A 432 -33.62 -15.74 -2.64
C ILE A 432 -34.06 -17.08 -2.03
N ASP A 433 -33.46 -18.19 -2.47
CA ASP A 433 -33.80 -19.53 -1.98
C ASP A 433 -32.59 -20.45 -2.02
N LEU A 434 -32.47 -21.29 -0.98
CA LEU A 434 -31.59 -22.45 -0.95
C LEU A 434 -32.41 -23.69 -1.21
N LYS A 435 -32.32 -24.18 -2.44
CA LYS A 435 -32.97 -25.41 -2.86
C LYS A 435 -32.06 -26.58 -2.63
N TYR A 436 -32.64 -27.68 -2.19
CA TYR A 436 -31.94 -28.94 -2.22
C TYR A 436 -32.83 -30.04 -2.77
N VAL A 437 -32.18 -30.97 -3.48
CA VAL A 437 -32.82 -32.10 -4.15
C VAL A 437 -32.38 -33.38 -3.46
N TYR A 438 -33.31 -34.31 -3.25
CA TYR A 438 -33.06 -35.64 -2.70
C TYR A 438 -33.83 -36.69 -3.52
N ASN A 439 -33.55 -37.97 -3.33
CA ASN A 439 -34.11 -39.07 -4.13
C ASN A 439 -35.64 -39.27 -4.02
N GLY A 440 -36.37 -38.39 -3.32
CA GLY A 440 -37.82 -38.40 -3.18
C GLY A 440 -38.52 -37.05 -3.37
N GLY A 441 -37.79 -35.97 -3.72
CA GLY A 441 -38.39 -34.63 -3.87
C GLY A 441 -37.38 -33.48 -3.88
N GLN A 442 -37.92 -32.26 -3.84
CA GLN A 442 -37.18 -31.00 -3.70
C GLN A 442 -37.80 -30.21 -2.56
N HIS A 443 -36.98 -29.50 -1.81
CA HIS A 443 -37.42 -28.51 -0.83
C HIS A 443 -36.88 -27.13 -1.17
N SER A 444 -37.55 -26.10 -0.65
CA SER A 444 -37.22 -24.69 -0.82
C SER A 444 -37.46 -23.98 0.51
N ASN A 445 -36.60 -23.06 0.89
CA ASN A 445 -36.77 -22.19 2.05
C ASN A 445 -36.60 -20.72 1.64
N PRO A 446 -37.55 -20.13 0.89
CA PRO A 446 -37.35 -18.80 0.33
C PRO A 446 -37.35 -17.70 1.41
N ALA A 447 -36.48 -16.70 1.24
CA ALA A 447 -36.53 -15.42 1.94
C ALA A 447 -37.05 -14.34 0.99
N TYR A 448 -38.20 -13.76 1.30
CA TYR A 448 -38.88 -12.79 0.46
C TYR A 448 -38.44 -11.36 0.76
N TYR A 449 -38.28 -10.59 -0.31
CA TYR A 449 -38.07 -9.15 -0.27
C TYR A 449 -39.32 -8.43 0.23
N SER A 450 -39.15 -7.31 0.94
CA SER A 450 -40.28 -6.57 1.53
C SER A 450 -41.12 -5.78 0.53
N GLY A 451 -40.58 -5.50 -0.66
CA GLY A 451 -41.22 -4.63 -1.65
C GLY A 451 -40.93 -3.13 -1.42
N SER A 452 -39.85 -2.78 -0.71
CA SER A 452 -39.57 -1.41 -0.30
C SER A 452 -39.20 -0.46 -1.45
N GLY A 453 -38.62 -0.97 -2.54
CA GLY A 453 -37.96 -0.15 -3.56
C GLY A 453 -36.45 -0.02 -3.33
N GLU A 454 -36.00 -0.33 -2.10
CA GLU A 454 -34.64 -0.11 -1.63
C GLU A 454 -33.82 -1.39 -1.51
N TRP A 455 -32.50 -1.25 -1.40
CA TRP A 455 -31.63 -2.38 -1.10
C TRP A 455 -31.98 -3.00 0.26
N GLU A 456 -32.26 -4.29 0.28
CA GLU A 456 -32.56 -5.07 1.48
C GLU A 456 -31.66 -6.30 1.55
N PHE A 457 -31.04 -6.52 2.71
CA PHE A 457 -30.22 -7.71 2.95
C PHE A 457 -31.13 -8.90 3.30
N LEU A 458 -31.20 -9.87 2.39
CA LEU A 458 -31.94 -11.11 2.60
C LEU A 458 -31.00 -12.22 3.03
N THR A 459 -31.49 -13.09 3.91
CA THR A 459 -30.76 -14.29 4.36
C THR A 459 -31.70 -15.47 4.49
N VAL A 460 -31.30 -16.62 3.93
CA VAL A 460 -31.93 -17.92 4.12
C VAL A 460 -30.94 -18.87 4.78
N VAL A 461 -31.43 -19.67 5.72
CA VAL A 461 -30.68 -20.77 6.34
C VAL A 461 -31.29 -22.11 5.93
N CYS A 462 -30.45 -23.07 5.54
CA CYS A 462 -30.83 -24.45 5.26
C CYS A 462 -30.10 -25.39 6.23
N ASP A 463 -30.83 -26.17 7.01
CA ASP A 463 -30.28 -27.17 7.93
C ASP A 463 -30.26 -28.55 7.27
N LEU A 464 -29.10 -29.00 6.81
CA LEU A 464 -28.98 -30.28 6.10
C LEU A 464 -29.22 -31.48 7.02
N SER A 465 -28.98 -31.33 8.33
CA SER A 465 -29.16 -32.41 9.32
C SER A 465 -30.62 -32.82 9.52
N ALA A 466 -31.56 -31.95 9.15
CA ALA A 466 -33.00 -32.21 9.28
C ALA A 466 -33.53 -33.25 8.29
N TYR A 467 -32.71 -33.75 7.37
CA TYR A 467 -33.15 -34.57 6.24
C TYR A 467 -32.53 -35.97 6.25
N ALA A 468 -33.40 -36.98 6.27
CA ALA A 468 -33.04 -38.39 6.42
C ALA A 468 -32.61 -39.10 5.12
N GLU A 469 -32.75 -38.43 3.97
CA GLU A 469 -32.50 -39.00 2.63
C GLU A 469 -31.22 -38.41 2.01
N PRO A 470 -30.48 -39.16 1.18
CA PRO A 470 -29.24 -38.67 0.59
C PRO A 470 -29.50 -37.48 -0.33
N LEU A 471 -28.88 -36.35 0.02
CA LEU A 471 -28.80 -35.14 -0.78
C LEU A 471 -28.18 -35.46 -2.16
N THR A 472 -28.72 -34.90 -3.23
CA THR A 472 -28.13 -34.99 -4.59
C THR A 472 -27.53 -33.67 -5.04
N ASN A 473 -28.06 -32.53 -4.62
CA ASN A 473 -27.51 -31.20 -4.91
C ASN A 473 -28.07 -30.16 -3.94
N LEU A 474 -27.24 -29.18 -3.54
CA LEU A 474 -27.68 -27.91 -2.93
C LEU A 474 -27.50 -26.81 -3.98
N THR A 475 -28.49 -25.94 -4.15
CA THR A 475 -28.52 -24.90 -5.17
C THR A 475 -29.01 -23.58 -4.57
N ALA A 476 -28.17 -22.55 -4.62
CA ALA A 476 -28.60 -21.18 -4.40
C ALA A 476 -29.27 -20.67 -5.68
N VAL A 477 -30.47 -20.13 -5.53
CA VAL A 477 -31.25 -19.58 -6.65
C VAL A 477 -31.88 -18.26 -6.25
N VAL A 478 -32.06 -17.41 -7.24
CA VAL A 478 -32.82 -16.17 -7.12
C VAL A 478 -34.06 -16.24 -8.01
N ARG A 479 -35.13 -15.55 -7.63
CA ARG A 479 -36.39 -15.61 -8.36
C ARG A 479 -37.10 -14.27 -8.44
N ASN A 480 -37.42 -13.90 -9.68
CA ASN A 480 -38.33 -12.81 -10.01
C ASN A 480 -39.51 -13.38 -10.82
N GLN A 481 -40.70 -13.46 -10.21
CA GLN A 481 -41.90 -14.01 -10.86
C GLN A 481 -42.74 -12.94 -11.57
N VAL A 482 -42.35 -11.67 -11.47
CA VAL A 482 -43.23 -10.53 -11.72
C VAL A 482 -42.90 -9.92 -13.09
N SER A 483 -43.73 -10.28 -14.07
CA SER A 483 -43.57 -9.78 -15.44
C SER A 483 -43.58 -8.25 -15.49
N GLY A 484 -42.55 -7.65 -16.11
CA GLY A 484 -42.41 -6.20 -16.26
C GLY A 484 -41.78 -5.48 -15.05
N VAL A 485 -41.35 -6.23 -14.03
CA VAL A 485 -40.52 -5.72 -12.93
C VAL A 485 -39.11 -6.29 -13.08
N THR A 486 -38.10 -5.43 -12.97
CA THR A 486 -36.71 -5.83 -12.85
C THR A 486 -36.35 -5.92 -11.37
N ALA A 487 -35.62 -6.96 -10.99
CA ALA A 487 -35.03 -7.10 -9.66
C ALA A 487 -33.52 -7.09 -9.78
N TYR A 488 -32.84 -6.46 -8.83
CA TYR A 488 -31.39 -6.36 -8.76
C TYR A 488 -30.88 -7.15 -7.57
N PHE A 489 -29.79 -7.88 -7.79
CA PHE A 489 -29.12 -8.70 -6.78
C PHE A 489 -27.65 -8.34 -6.75
N ASP A 490 -27.08 -8.30 -5.55
CA ASP A 490 -25.67 -8.00 -5.35
C ASP A 490 -25.12 -8.72 -4.11
N ASP A 491 -23.79 -8.78 -4.00
CA ASP A 491 -23.07 -9.24 -2.82
C ASP A 491 -23.57 -10.57 -2.27
N MET A 492 -23.61 -11.58 -3.15
CA MET A 492 -24.20 -12.87 -2.85
C MET A 492 -23.19 -13.82 -2.23
N PHE A 493 -23.52 -14.39 -1.07
CA PHE A 493 -22.69 -15.37 -0.36
C PHE A 493 -23.41 -16.69 -0.16
N VAL A 494 -22.72 -17.81 -0.37
CA VAL A 494 -23.15 -19.13 0.13
C VAL A 494 -22.03 -19.72 0.99
N TYR A 495 -22.33 -20.15 2.21
CA TYR A 495 -21.32 -20.60 3.18
C TYR A 495 -21.93 -21.44 4.32
N PRO A 496 -21.13 -22.27 5.03
CA PRO A 496 -21.54 -22.93 6.28
C PRO A 496 -21.92 -21.90 7.36
N ALA A 497 -22.91 -22.18 8.19
CA ALA A 497 -23.42 -21.22 9.18
C ALA A 497 -22.44 -20.89 10.31
N ASP A 498 -21.43 -21.72 10.52
CA ASP A 498 -20.32 -21.52 11.46
C ASP A 498 -19.07 -20.92 10.78
N ALA A 499 -19.16 -20.59 9.49
CA ALA A 499 -18.12 -19.86 8.78
C ALA A 499 -18.22 -18.35 9.02
N VAL A 500 -17.09 -17.66 8.85
CA VAL A 500 -16.98 -16.20 8.95
C VAL A 500 -16.63 -15.64 7.56
N PRO A 501 -17.64 -15.37 6.70
CA PRO A 501 -17.39 -14.78 5.40
C PRO A 501 -17.05 -13.29 5.53
N SER A 502 -16.22 -12.82 4.60
CA SER A 502 -15.98 -11.40 4.35
C SER A 502 -15.68 -11.20 2.87
N ALA A 503 -16.02 -10.04 2.33
CA ALA A 503 -15.63 -9.65 0.98
C ALA A 503 -14.99 -8.26 0.94
N THR A 504 -14.23 -8.02 -0.13
CA THR A 504 -13.63 -6.74 -0.45
C THR A 504 -13.90 -6.45 -1.90
N VAL A 505 -14.54 -5.31 -2.14
CA VAL A 505 -14.87 -4.79 -3.47
C VAL A 505 -13.80 -3.79 -3.85
N TYR A 506 -13.26 -3.92 -5.06
CA TYR A 506 -12.15 -3.12 -5.53
C TYR A 506 -12.58 -2.24 -6.69
N ASN A 507 -12.09 -0.99 -6.71
CA ASN A 507 -12.15 -0.17 -7.90
C ASN A 507 -11.38 -0.88 -9.03
N GLN A 508 -12.02 -1.11 -10.17
CA GLN A 508 -11.45 -1.93 -11.24
C GLN A 508 -10.30 -1.25 -12.00
N THR A 509 -10.28 0.09 -12.00
CA THR A 509 -9.23 0.86 -12.66
C THR A 509 -7.97 0.93 -11.80
N TYR A 510 -8.13 1.21 -10.51
CA TYR A 510 -6.99 1.48 -9.61
C TYR A 510 -6.62 0.31 -8.71
N GLY A 511 -7.53 -0.64 -8.47
CA GLY A 511 -7.30 -1.79 -7.61
C GLY A 511 -7.31 -1.50 -6.12
N PHE A 512 -7.87 -0.35 -5.70
CA PHE A 512 -8.05 -0.01 -4.28
C PHE A 512 -9.38 -0.52 -3.75
N PRO A 513 -9.45 -0.94 -2.47
CA PRO A 513 -10.69 -1.36 -1.84
C PRO A 513 -11.65 -0.18 -1.70
N ILE A 514 -12.88 -0.30 -2.21
CA ILE A 514 -13.93 0.74 -2.12
C ILE A 514 -15.06 0.32 -1.18
N ALA A 515 -15.27 -0.98 -0.99
CA ALA A 515 -16.15 -1.50 0.03
C ALA A 515 -15.61 -2.76 0.68
N ALA A 516 -16.02 -3.02 1.91
CA ALA A 516 -15.79 -4.26 2.62
C ALA A 516 -17.09 -4.74 3.25
N LEU A 517 -17.36 -6.04 3.14
CA LEU A 517 -18.60 -6.65 3.59
C LEU A 517 -18.34 -7.71 4.67
N GLY A 518 -19.20 -7.73 5.68
CA GLY A 518 -19.24 -8.75 6.73
C GLY A 518 -20.37 -9.77 6.55
N SER A 519 -20.54 -10.64 7.54
CA SER A 519 -21.42 -11.83 7.45
C SER A 519 -22.92 -11.55 7.60
N ASN A 520 -23.27 -10.39 8.13
CA ASN A 520 -24.64 -9.92 8.40
C ASN A 520 -25.11 -8.83 7.42
N GLY A 521 -24.40 -8.63 6.30
CA GLY A 521 -24.68 -7.56 5.33
C GLY A 521 -24.04 -6.23 5.69
N GLU A 522 -23.35 -6.11 6.83
CA GLU A 522 -22.65 -4.87 7.21
C GLU A 522 -21.66 -4.46 6.12
N THR A 523 -21.76 -3.21 5.69
CA THR A 523 -20.99 -2.67 4.58
C THR A 523 -20.23 -1.45 5.04
N MET A 524 -18.92 -1.47 4.83
CA MET A 524 -18.02 -0.37 5.08
C MET A 524 -17.57 0.19 3.74
N ARG A 525 -17.64 1.51 3.55
CA ARG A 525 -17.16 2.17 2.32
C ARG A 525 -15.91 2.98 2.57
N SER A 526 -15.05 3.04 1.57
CA SER A 526 -13.88 3.92 1.53
C SER A 526 -14.03 4.86 0.35
N VAL A 527 -14.03 6.17 0.64
CA VAL A 527 -14.16 7.21 -0.38
C VAL A 527 -12.79 7.82 -0.66
N TYR A 528 -12.51 8.07 -1.93
CA TYR A 528 -11.21 8.53 -2.40
C TYR A 528 -11.32 9.84 -3.16
N ASP A 529 -10.33 10.73 -3.01
CA ASP A 529 -10.25 11.93 -3.85
C ASP A 529 -9.64 11.65 -5.23
N ASP A 530 -9.56 12.68 -6.07
CA ASP A 530 -8.96 12.59 -7.42
C ASP A 530 -7.46 12.19 -7.39
N PHE A 531 -6.79 12.27 -6.24
CA PHE A 531 -5.41 11.82 -6.02
C PHE A 531 -5.33 10.41 -5.41
N GLN A 532 -6.45 9.70 -5.32
CA GLN A 532 -6.56 8.34 -4.79
C GLN A 532 -6.18 8.24 -3.30
N ARG A 533 -6.34 9.33 -2.55
CA ARG A 533 -6.17 9.31 -1.08
C ARG A 533 -7.52 8.97 -0.45
N ASN A 534 -7.52 8.06 0.52
CA ASN A 534 -8.73 7.79 1.30
C ASN A 534 -9.06 9.04 2.12
N ILE A 535 -10.22 9.63 1.84
CA ILE A 535 -10.70 10.87 2.44
C ILE A 535 -11.87 10.63 3.38
N ALA A 536 -12.53 9.48 3.35
CA ALA A 536 -13.61 9.18 4.28
C ALA A 536 -13.86 7.68 4.40
N SER A 537 -14.50 7.31 5.51
CA SER A 537 -15.06 5.97 5.67
C SER A 537 -16.48 6.06 6.20
N ALA A 538 -17.40 5.39 5.51
CA ALA A 538 -18.76 5.18 5.96
C ALA A 538 -18.87 3.77 6.52
N GLY A 539 -19.47 3.66 7.71
CA GLY A 539 -19.81 2.38 8.32
C GLY A 539 -21.15 1.84 7.82
N PRO A 540 -21.68 0.81 8.50
CA PRO A 540 -23.01 0.27 8.19
C PRO A 540 -24.07 1.37 8.27
N ASP A 541 -25.14 1.24 7.47
CA ASP A 541 -26.19 2.24 7.28
C ASP A 541 -25.67 3.59 6.72
N GLU A 542 -24.61 3.54 5.90
CA GLU A 542 -23.96 4.69 5.29
C GLU A 542 -23.49 5.76 6.29
N ASN A 543 -23.12 5.28 7.48
CA ASN A 543 -22.83 6.13 8.60
C ASN A 543 -21.39 6.67 8.56
N VAL A 544 -21.20 7.92 8.15
CA VAL A 544 -19.87 8.54 8.04
C VAL A 544 -19.20 8.63 9.41
N SER A 545 -18.02 8.01 9.53
CA SER A 545 -17.23 7.97 10.76
C SER A 545 -16.16 9.06 10.84
N GLY A 546 -15.71 9.53 9.68
CA GLY A 546 -14.75 10.63 9.58
C GLY A 546 -14.49 11.05 8.14
N VAL A 547 -14.00 12.28 8.00
CA VAL A 547 -13.59 12.88 6.72
C VAL A 547 -12.22 13.53 6.86
N SER A 548 -11.47 13.60 5.77
CA SER A 548 -10.18 14.27 5.69
C SER A 548 -10.10 15.15 4.46
N ALA A 549 -9.35 16.25 4.55
CA ALA A 549 -9.03 17.11 3.42
C ALA A 549 -7.55 17.49 3.50
N PHE A 550 -6.91 17.61 2.34
CA PHE A 550 -5.47 17.84 2.26
C PHE A 550 -5.18 18.95 1.27
N TYR A 551 -4.29 19.85 1.66
CA TYR A 551 -3.80 20.94 0.82
C TYR A 551 -2.29 20.94 0.80
N TYR A 552 -1.72 21.12 -0.38
CA TYR A 552 -0.29 21.30 -0.58
C TYR A 552 -0.03 22.72 -1.08
N SER A 553 0.77 23.47 -0.35
CA SER A 553 1.12 24.87 -0.63
C SER A 553 1.59 25.07 -2.07
N ARG A 554 2.49 24.20 -2.54
CA ARG A 554 3.04 24.22 -3.91
C ARG A 554 1.97 24.11 -4.99
N ALA A 555 0.89 23.35 -4.75
CA ALA A 555 -0.21 23.21 -5.70
C ALA A 555 -0.99 24.52 -5.87
N GLY A 556 -1.10 25.35 -4.82
CA GLY A 556 -1.77 26.65 -4.88
C GLY A 556 -0.86 27.84 -5.15
N ASN A 557 0.46 27.67 -5.14
CA ASN A 557 1.45 28.76 -5.18
C ASN A 557 2.51 28.55 -6.27
N ASN A 558 2.10 28.22 -7.51
CA ASN A 558 3.00 28.08 -8.68
C ASN A 558 4.20 27.16 -8.47
N ASN A 559 4.00 26.04 -7.77
CA ASN A 559 5.02 25.07 -7.39
C ASN A 559 6.04 25.55 -6.34
N ASP A 560 5.83 26.73 -5.74
CA ASP A 560 6.64 27.25 -4.65
C ASP A 560 5.93 27.03 -3.30
N PHE A 561 6.71 26.73 -2.25
CA PHE A 561 6.16 26.66 -0.91
C PHE A 561 5.99 28.08 -0.36
N ASN A 562 4.80 28.39 0.14
CA ASN A 562 4.46 29.68 0.74
C ASN A 562 4.19 29.49 2.25
N PRO A 563 5.04 30.00 3.15
CA PRO A 563 4.83 29.90 4.60
C PRO A 563 3.55 30.57 5.12
N SER A 564 2.98 31.52 4.37
CA SER A 564 1.69 32.14 4.71
C SER A 564 0.47 31.37 4.20
N ASP A 565 0.70 30.33 3.39
CA ASP A 565 -0.30 29.41 2.85
C ASP A 565 0.28 27.98 2.86
N PRO A 566 0.61 27.44 4.05
CA PRO A 566 1.40 26.22 4.18
C PRO A 566 0.62 24.96 3.78
N ASN A 567 1.31 23.82 3.74
CA ASN A 567 0.64 22.54 3.61
C ASN A 567 -0.32 22.35 4.81
N SER A 568 -1.48 21.75 4.59
CA SER A 568 -2.40 21.45 5.68
C SER A 568 -3.14 20.14 5.49
N SER A 569 -3.47 19.50 6.62
CA SER A 569 -4.34 18.34 6.68
C SER A 569 -5.44 18.59 7.70
N LEU A 570 -6.67 18.53 7.22
CA LEU A 570 -7.88 18.51 8.02
C LEU A 570 -8.27 17.05 8.24
N SER A 571 -8.55 16.69 9.49
CA SER A 571 -9.20 15.44 9.86
C SER A 571 -10.38 15.74 10.75
N VAL A 572 -11.52 15.14 10.45
CA VAL A 572 -12.75 15.26 11.21
C VAL A 572 -13.21 13.86 11.60
N SER A 573 -13.47 13.66 12.88
CA SER A 573 -14.17 12.47 13.37
C SER A 573 -15.62 12.84 13.71
N ALA A 574 -16.55 12.02 13.23
CA ALA A 574 -17.98 12.19 13.51
C ALA A 574 -18.35 11.40 14.78
N ARG A 575 -18.83 12.06 15.83
CA ARG A 575 -19.15 11.36 17.10
C ARG A 575 -20.44 10.58 17.03
N THR A 576 -21.43 11.12 16.34
CA THR A 576 -22.77 10.52 16.23
C THR A 576 -23.06 10.08 14.80
N GLY A 577 -22.02 10.00 13.97
CA GLY A 577 -22.17 9.50 12.62
C GLY A 577 -22.55 10.53 11.57
N GLY A 578 -23.29 10.11 10.56
CA GLY A 578 -23.48 10.88 9.33
C GLY A 578 -24.32 10.16 8.29
N VAL A 579 -24.28 10.67 7.07
CA VAL A 579 -24.91 10.09 5.88
C VAL A 579 -23.92 10.17 4.74
N TYR A 580 -23.78 9.09 3.98
CA TYR A 580 -23.05 9.05 2.72
C TYR A 580 -24.01 8.77 1.57
N ASP A 581 -23.89 9.55 0.49
CA ASP A 581 -24.65 9.37 -0.73
C ASP A 581 -23.76 9.70 -1.94
N ASP A 582 -23.57 8.71 -2.81
CA ASP A 582 -22.81 8.80 -4.06
C ASP A 582 -23.69 8.61 -5.29
N PHE A 583 -25.02 8.58 -5.12
CA PHE A 583 -26.01 8.43 -6.19
C PHE A 583 -25.78 7.24 -7.16
N ASN A 584 -24.92 6.27 -6.81
CA ASN A 584 -24.61 5.11 -7.65
C ASN A 584 -25.77 4.10 -7.71
N ASP A 585 -26.77 4.27 -6.86
CA ASP A 585 -28.00 3.49 -6.89
C ASP A 585 -29.06 4.08 -7.84
N GLY A 586 -28.77 5.24 -8.45
CA GLY A 586 -29.60 5.97 -9.39
C GLY A 586 -30.81 6.67 -8.76
N LEU A 587 -30.92 6.68 -7.43
CA LEU A 587 -32.07 7.24 -6.72
C LEU A 587 -31.78 8.65 -6.22
N THR A 588 -32.85 9.30 -5.80
CA THR A 588 -32.80 10.59 -5.11
C THR A 588 -33.50 10.48 -3.76
N GLU A 589 -33.61 9.27 -3.22
CA GLU A 589 -34.23 9.06 -1.91
C GLU A 589 -33.43 9.81 -0.85
N GLY A 590 -34.14 10.34 0.15
CA GLY A 590 -33.55 11.24 1.13
C GLY A 590 -33.32 12.66 0.61
N TRP A 591 -33.75 13.01 -0.61
CA TRP A 591 -33.68 14.36 -1.14
C TRP A 591 -35.04 14.90 -1.57
N SER A 592 -35.31 16.13 -1.14
CA SER A 592 -36.47 16.93 -1.54
C SER A 592 -36.06 18.04 -2.51
N PHE A 593 -36.60 18.01 -3.73
CA PHE A 593 -36.35 19.02 -4.78
C PHE A 593 -37.51 20.00 -4.91
N ASN A 594 -37.21 21.27 -5.15
CA ASN A 594 -38.21 22.31 -5.35
C ASN A 594 -38.40 22.73 -6.83
N SER A 595 -37.65 22.13 -7.75
CA SER A 595 -37.66 22.40 -9.19
C SER A 595 -37.55 21.09 -9.99
N GLY A 596 -37.76 21.17 -11.31
CA GLY A 596 -37.54 20.04 -12.22
C GLY A 596 -36.10 19.93 -12.75
N GLY A 597 -35.21 20.83 -12.32
CA GLY A 597 -33.84 20.93 -12.81
C GLY A 597 -32.88 19.87 -12.28
N TRP A 598 -33.29 19.03 -11.32
CA TRP A 598 -32.47 18.03 -10.66
C TRP A 598 -32.65 16.63 -11.26
N SER A 599 -31.55 15.92 -11.49
CA SER A 599 -31.55 14.54 -11.98
C SER A 599 -30.24 13.84 -11.64
N VAL A 600 -30.26 12.53 -11.37
CA VAL A 600 -29.04 11.72 -11.31
C VAL A 600 -28.57 11.40 -12.72
N THR A 601 -27.27 11.61 -13.00
CA THR A 601 -26.66 11.28 -14.29
C THR A 601 -26.45 9.78 -14.43
N GLY A 602 -26.23 9.31 -15.66
CA GLY A 602 -25.82 7.92 -15.89
C GLY A 602 -24.45 7.56 -15.30
N ASP A 603 -23.70 8.55 -14.81
CA ASP A 603 -22.39 8.39 -14.17
C ASP A 603 -22.47 8.40 -12.63
N GLY A 604 -23.68 8.44 -12.05
CA GLY A 604 -23.89 8.42 -10.60
C GLY A 604 -23.63 9.78 -9.93
N GLU A 605 -24.00 10.89 -10.57
CA GLU A 605 -23.85 12.22 -9.97
C GLU A 605 -25.18 12.95 -9.92
N LEU A 606 -25.45 13.70 -8.84
CA LEU A 606 -26.62 14.56 -8.78
C LEU A 606 -26.38 15.84 -9.58
N LYS A 607 -27.05 15.96 -10.73
CA LYS A 607 -26.95 17.10 -11.63
C LYS A 607 -28.08 18.11 -11.41
N ASN A 608 -27.73 19.39 -11.51
CA ASN A 608 -28.69 20.49 -11.65
C ASN A 608 -28.41 21.31 -12.91
N ILE A 609 -29.46 21.77 -13.61
CA ILE A 609 -29.35 22.60 -14.84
C ILE A 609 -29.69 24.09 -14.65
N GLY A 610 -30.01 24.49 -13.41
CA GLY A 610 -30.28 25.87 -13.02
C GLY A 610 -31.55 26.43 -13.61
N GLU A 611 -32.68 26.26 -12.92
CA GLU A 611 -33.98 26.80 -13.34
C GLU A 611 -34.30 28.19 -12.74
N GLY A 612 -33.50 28.69 -11.77
CA GLY A 612 -33.65 30.04 -11.22
C GLY A 612 -33.02 30.26 -9.83
N GLN A 613 -33.32 31.40 -9.18
CA GLN A 613 -32.69 31.87 -7.93
C GLN A 613 -32.99 31.04 -6.66
N ASN A 614 -33.88 30.06 -6.74
CA ASN A 614 -34.25 29.20 -5.62
C ASN A 614 -34.29 27.74 -6.08
N ASP A 615 -33.38 27.33 -6.95
CA ASP A 615 -33.31 25.94 -7.41
C ASP A 615 -32.50 25.10 -6.42
N GLU A 616 -33.17 24.29 -5.60
CA GLU A 616 -32.58 23.65 -4.41
C GLU A 616 -32.93 22.16 -4.29
N ALA A 617 -31.91 21.38 -3.91
CA ALA A 617 -32.05 20.02 -3.38
C ALA A 617 -31.81 20.07 -1.88
N THR A 618 -32.78 19.62 -1.09
CA THR A 618 -32.70 19.57 0.38
C THR A 618 -32.49 18.14 0.83
N LEU A 619 -31.49 17.88 1.66
CA LEU A 619 -31.31 16.58 2.29
C LEU A 619 -32.37 16.40 3.38
N ASP A 620 -33.17 15.36 3.29
CA ASP A 620 -34.22 15.03 4.23
C ASP A 620 -33.64 14.72 5.62
N ASN A 621 -34.39 15.06 6.67
CA ASN A 621 -33.99 14.87 8.06
C ASN A 621 -32.64 15.53 8.42
N SER A 622 -32.13 16.48 7.64
CA SER A 622 -30.85 17.15 7.88
C SER A 622 -30.95 18.38 8.79
N ASP A 623 -32.14 18.75 9.26
CA ASP A 623 -32.32 19.90 10.18
C ASP A 623 -31.66 19.64 11.54
N ARG A 624 -30.45 20.19 11.74
CA ARG A 624 -29.66 20.02 12.96
C ARG A 624 -28.65 21.16 13.16
N SER A 625 -27.97 21.14 14.31
CA SER A 625 -26.77 21.94 14.59
C SER A 625 -25.53 21.05 14.64
N ASP A 626 -24.35 21.66 14.68
CA ASP A 626 -23.08 20.95 14.91
C ASP A 626 -22.83 19.80 13.93
N TYR A 627 -22.81 20.12 12.64
CA TYR A 627 -22.57 19.16 11.58
C TYR A 627 -21.80 19.81 10.43
N GLY A 628 -21.29 18.98 9.53
CA GLY A 628 -20.70 19.46 8.29
C GLY A 628 -20.96 18.51 7.14
N VAL A 629 -20.54 18.94 5.97
CA VAL A 629 -20.62 18.17 4.74
C VAL A 629 -19.30 18.27 3.99
N ARG A 630 -18.85 17.14 3.46
CA ARG A 630 -17.84 17.08 2.40
C ARG A 630 -18.52 16.57 1.14
N LEU A 631 -18.18 17.13 -0.01
CA LEU A 631 -18.71 16.69 -1.30
C LEU A 631 -17.79 17.12 -2.43
N LYS A 632 -17.94 16.45 -3.56
CA LYS A 632 -17.33 16.83 -4.84
C LYS A 632 -18.32 17.67 -5.64
N VAL A 633 -17.84 18.76 -6.22
CA VAL A 633 -18.63 19.70 -7.03
C VAL A 633 -17.93 19.95 -8.35
N GLU A 634 -18.64 19.76 -9.47
CA GLU A 634 -18.11 20.07 -10.79
C GLU A 634 -19.01 21.06 -11.54
N HIS A 635 -18.44 22.21 -11.89
CA HIS A 635 -19.11 23.20 -12.73
C HIS A 635 -18.92 22.84 -14.20
N LEU A 636 -20.03 22.55 -14.89
CA LEU A 636 -20.00 22.10 -16.28
C LEU A 636 -20.14 23.26 -17.27
N SER A 637 -21.08 24.18 -17.04
CA SER A 637 -21.33 25.34 -17.92
C SER A 637 -22.30 26.34 -17.31
N GLY A 638 -22.35 27.56 -17.84
CA GLY A 638 -23.32 28.58 -17.45
C GLY A 638 -22.72 29.68 -16.57
N GLY A 639 -23.57 30.31 -15.76
CA GLY A 639 -23.14 31.28 -14.75
C GLY A 639 -22.42 30.61 -13.58
N GLU A 640 -21.68 31.39 -12.80
CA GLU A 640 -21.14 30.92 -11.52
C GLU A 640 -22.04 31.45 -10.41
N ASP A 641 -23.18 30.81 -10.14
CA ASP A 641 -23.97 31.02 -8.92
C ASP A 641 -24.50 29.67 -8.42
N PHE A 642 -23.74 29.02 -7.54
CA PHE A 642 -24.09 27.71 -6.98
C PHE A 642 -23.35 27.46 -5.66
N GLY A 643 -23.90 26.59 -4.83
CA GLY A 643 -23.18 26.12 -3.66
C GLY A 643 -24.03 25.39 -2.62
N ILE A 644 -23.65 25.59 -1.35
CA ILE A 644 -24.18 24.86 -0.20
C ILE A 644 -24.83 25.85 0.77
N ARG A 645 -25.95 25.45 1.36
CA ARG A 645 -26.63 26.19 2.42
C ARG A 645 -26.85 25.28 3.63
N ILE A 646 -26.56 25.81 4.81
CA ILE A 646 -26.89 25.20 6.11
C ILE A 646 -27.79 26.21 6.83
N GLY A 647 -29.09 25.92 6.88
CA GLY A 647 -30.09 26.85 7.41
C GLY A 647 -30.09 28.21 6.70
N ASP A 648 -29.71 29.27 7.42
CA ASP A 648 -29.64 30.64 6.91
C ASP A 648 -28.24 31.08 6.42
N VAL A 649 -27.25 30.17 6.47
CA VAL A 649 -25.86 30.44 6.06
C VAL A 649 -25.56 29.80 4.71
N ARG A 650 -25.02 30.58 3.77
CA ARG A 650 -24.66 30.14 2.42
C ARG A 650 -23.16 30.22 2.19
N VAL A 651 -22.60 29.16 1.62
CA VAL A 651 -21.28 29.15 1.00
C VAL A 651 -21.49 28.94 -0.49
N ARG A 652 -21.06 29.87 -1.33
CA ARG A 652 -21.25 29.78 -2.78
C ARG A 652 -20.08 30.27 -3.59
N ARG A 653 -20.01 29.77 -4.82
CA ARG A 653 -19.28 30.40 -5.90
C ARG A 653 -20.19 31.42 -6.57
N HIS A 654 -19.79 32.69 -6.62
CA HIS A 654 -20.55 33.76 -7.26
C HIS A 654 -19.64 34.74 -8.02
N ASN A 655 -19.77 34.82 -9.35
CA ASN A 655 -18.99 35.72 -10.22
C ASN A 655 -17.46 35.62 -10.02
N GLY A 656 -16.89 34.43 -9.99
CA GLY A 656 -15.43 34.28 -9.85
C GLY A 656 -14.91 34.41 -8.41
N GLU A 657 -15.79 34.54 -7.42
CA GLU A 657 -15.41 34.63 -5.99
C GLU A 657 -16.14 33.57 -5.15
N TRP A 658 -15.48 33.11 -4.10
CA TRP A 658 -16.14 32.44 -2.98
C TRP A 658 -16.87 33.48 -2.14
N LYS A 659 -18.09 33.17 -1.71
CA LYS A 659 -18.86 34.01 -0.80
C LYS A 659 -19.42 33.21 0.38
N LEU A 660 -19.22 33.75 1.58
CA LEU A 660 -19.90 33.33 2.80
C LEU A 660 -20.95 34.39 3.17
N GLU A 661 -22.22 34.00 3.20
CA GLU A 661 -23.34 34.91 3.37
C GLU A 661 -24.27 34.46 4.50
N ARG A 662 -24.71 35.42 5.34
CA ARG A 662 -25.79 35.24 6.32
C ARG A 662 -26.52 36.57 6.51
N GLY A 663 -27.78 36.65 6.08
CA GLY A 663 -28.55 37.89 6.09
C GLY A 663 -27.86 39.00 5.28
N ALA A 664 -27.47 40.10 5.92
CA ALA A 664 -26.74 41.21 5.27
C ALA A 664 -25.20 41.07 5.34
N ALA A 665 -24.68 40.06 6.06
CA ALA A 665 -23.25 39.81 6.12
C ALA A 665 -22.79 39.02 4.90
N THR A 666 -21.76 39.51 4.21
CA THR A 666 -21.13 38.86 3.05
C THR A 666 -19.62 38.98 3.19
N ILE A 667 -18.92 37.87 3.09
CA ILE A 667 -17.44 37.78 3.06
C ILE A 667 -17.05 37.17 1.72
N SER A 668 -16.14 37.81 0.99
CA SER A 668 -15.65 37.32 -0.32
C SER A 668 -14.21 36.85 -0.22
N ASP A 669 -13.85 35.85 -1.02
CA ASP A 669 -12.47 35.42 -1.27
C ASP A 669 -12.26 35.08 -2.77
N GLY A 670 -11.14 35.54 -3.34
CA GLY A 670 -10.83 35.43 -4.76
C GLY A 670 -10.12 34.13 -5.17
N SER A 671 -9.99 33.15 -4.27
CA SER A 671 -9.35 31.86 -4.57
C SER A 671 -10.04 31.14 -5.72
N ALA A 672 -9.27 30.32 -6.43
CA ALA A 672 -9.76 29.53 -7.56
C ALA A 672 -10.86 28.54 -7.13
N LEU A 673 -11.69 28.15 -8.10
CA LEU A 673 -12.64 27.06 -7.92
C LEU A 673 -11.88 25.74 -7.73
N ALA A 674 -12.32 24.93 -6.77
CA ALA A 674 -11.83 23.58 -6.54
C ALA A 674 -13.02 22.60 -6.58
N LYS A 675 -12.75 21.30 -6.80
CA LYS A 675 -13.79 20.27 -6.85
C LYS A 675 -14.21 19.78 -5.46
N ASP A 676 -13.26 19.52 -4.57
CA ASP A 676 -13.54 19.04 -3.22
C ASP A 676 -13.91 20.16 -2.25
N TRP A 677 -15.12 20.12 -1.71
CA TRP A 677 -15.64 21.14 -0.78
C TRP A 677 -15.83 20.50 0.59
N THR A 678 -15.50 21.21 1.66
CA THR A 678 -15.82 20.79 3.03
C THR A 678 -16.32 21.99 3.82
N VAL A 679 -17.57 21.94 4.25
CA VAL A 679 -18.22 22.96 5.08
C VAL A 679 -18.47 22.36 6.46
N ILE A 680 -18.02 23.04 7.51
CA ILE A 680 -18.24 22.61 8.89
C ILE A 680 -18.94 23.73 9.65
N ALA A 681 -20.13 23.47 10.18
CA ALA A 681 -20.87 24.37 11.05
C ALA A 681 -20.87 23.81 12.48
N SER A 682 -20.16 24.45 13.41
CA SER A 682 -20.17 24.08 14.83
C SER A 682 -20.42 25.29 15.72
N GLY A 683 -21.49 25.21 16.52
CA GLY A 683 -22.01 26.29 17.32
C GLY A 683 -22.27 27.53 16.46
N ARG A 684 -21.43 28.55 16.62
CA ARG A 684 -21.51 29.82 15.88
C ARG A 684 -20.49 29.95 14.76
N THR A 685 -19.62 28.96 14.58
CA THR A 685 -18.47 29.03 13.68
C THR A 685 -18.73 28.21 12.43
N LEU A 686 -18.40 28.79 11.27
CA LEU A 686 -18.32 28.10 10.00
C LEU A 686 -16.87 28.05 9.53
N LEU A 687 -16.42 26.85 9.19
CA LEU A 687 -15.19 26.61 8.44
C LEU A 687 -15.55 26.16 7.03
N PHE A 688 -14.86 26.69 6.02
CA PHE A 688 -15.01 26.25 4.65
C PHE A 688 -13.64 25.99 4.03
N PHE A 689 -13.51 24.80 3.44
CA PHE A 689 -12.33 24.36 2.72
C PHE A 689 -12.70 24.04 1.27
N ALA A 690 -11.89 24.50 0.32
CA ALA A 690 -12.01 24.20 -1.10
C ALA A 690 -10.67 23.61 -1.59
N GLY A 691 -10.68 22.39 -2.15
CA GLY A 691 -9.47 21.66 -2.52
C GLY A 691 -8.54 21.40 -1.31
N GLY A 692 -9.13 21.28 -0.11
CA GLY A 692 -8.41 21.19 1.16
C GLY A 692 -7.88 22.51 1.72
N LYS A 693 -7.84 23.60 0.94
CA LYS A 693 -7.39 24.91 1.42
C LYS A 693 -8.50 25.58 2.23
N GLN A 694 -8.19 26.11 3.41
CA GLN A 694 -9.14 26.89 4.20
C GLN A 694 -9.42 28.23 3.54
N ILE A 695 -10.65 28.44 3.06
CA ILE A 695 -11.10 29.69 2.45
C ILE A 695 -11.76 30.60 3.49
N PHE A 696 -12.63 30.03 4.34
CA PHE A 696 -13.29 30.79 5.41
C PHE A 696 -13.11 30.12 6.77
N SER A 697 -12.90 30.95 7.79
CA SER A 697 -13.07 30.62 9.20
C SER A 697 -13.73 31.82 9.88
N HIS A 698 -15.03 31.71 10.17
CA HIS A 698 -15.82 32.83 10.62
C HIS A 698 -16.77 32.46 11.76
N SER A 699 -16.82 33.29 12.80
CA SER A 699 -17.78 33.14 13.91
C SER A 699 -18.88 34.19 13.80
N PHE A 700 -20.11 33.72 13.61
CA PHE A 700 -21.32 34.54 13.63
C PHE A 700 -21.74 34.89 15.06
N THR A 701 -22.71 35.79 15.17
CA THR A 701 -23.29 36.22 16.46
C THR A 701 -24.29 35.20 17.03
N THR A 702 -24.93 34.41 16.17
CA THR A 702 -25.90 33.36 16.55
C THR A 702 -25.42 32.00 16.09
N ALA A 703 -25.91 30.95 16.77
CA ALA A 703 -25.63 29.57 16.36
C ALA A 703 -26.12 29.31 14.92
N ILE A 704 -25.45 28.38 14.25
CA ILE A 704 -25.78 27.90 12.91
C ILE A 704 -26.55 26.60 13.09
N SER A 705 -27.74 26.52 12.49
CA SER A 705 -28.58 25.34 12.49
C SER A 705 -29.54 25.40 11.30
N GLY A 706 -29.96 24.24 10.82
CA GLY A 706 -30.93 24.12 9.74
C GLY A 706 -30.62 22.94 8.83
N GLU A 707 -31.44 22.77 7.81
CA GLU A 707 -31.26 21.74 6.78
C GLU A 707 -30.05 22.03 5.88
N LEU A 708 -29.42 20.96 5.40
CA LEU A 708 -28.45 20.99 4.31
C LEU A 708 -29.16 21.12 2.97
N LYS A 709 -28.71 22.08 2.15
CA LYS A 709 -29.23 22.28 0.79
C LYS A 709 -28.10 22.52 -0.19
N LEU A 710 -28.22 21.89 -1.36
CA LEU A 710 -27.44 22.20 -2.55
C LEU A 710 -28.28 23.11 -3.43
N TYR A 711 -27.66 24.07 -4.11
CA TYR A 711 -28.43 24.99 -4.95
C TYR A 711 -27.66 25.57 -6.12
N THR A 712 -28.41 26.03 -7.12
CA THR A 712 -28.00 26.97 -8.15
C THR A 712 -28.84 28.25 -8.04
N GLY A 713 -28.24 29.39 -8.37
CA GLY A 713 -28.83 30.72 -8.22
C GLY A 713 -29.07 31.45 -9.55
N GLU A 714 -28.50 30.97 -10.65
CA GLU A 714 -28.65 31.59 -11.97
C GLU A 714 -29.13 30.58 -13.01
N THR A 715 -30.11 30.99 -13.82
CA THR A 715 -30.66 30.13 -14.88
C THR A 715 -29.58 29.70 -15.88
N GLY A 716 -29.51 28.40 -16.17
CA GLY A 716 -28.52 27.81 -17.08
C GLY A 716 -27.20 27.43 -16.42
N THR A 717 -27.02 27.68 -15.12
CA THR A 717 -25.90 27.16 -14.33
C THR A 717 -26.03 25.64 -14.23
N THR A 718 -25.07 24.92 -14.80
CA THR A 718 -25.05 23.46 -14.80
C THR A 718 -23.91 22.96 -13.92
N VAL A 719 -24.26 22.20 -12.88
CA VAL A 719 -23.33 21.66 -11.89
C VAL A 719 -23.68 20.21 -11.56
N THR A 720 -22.68 19.43 -11.15
CA THR A 720 -22.87 18.11 -10.57
C THR A 720 -22.31 18.05 -9.15
N PHE A 721 -22.95 17.23 -8.33
CA PHE A 721 -22.59 16.96 -6.95
C PHE A 721 -22.44 15.44 -6.77
N ASP A 722 -21.39 15.03 -6.07
CA ASP A 722 -21.04 13.63 -5.85
C ASP A 722 -20.35 13.47 -4.48
N ASP A 723 -20.26 12.23 -3.98
CA ASP A 723 -19.64 11.85 -2.70
C ASP A 723 -20.11 12.71 -1.52
N ILE A 724 -21.43 12.84 -1.32
CA ILE A 724 -22.00 13.68 -0.26
C ILE A 724 -21.85 12.98 1.09
N LEU A 725 -20.88 13.45 1.86
CA LEU A 725 -20.48 12.95 3.16
C LEU A 725 -20.90 13.94 4.25
N VAL A 726 -22.08 13.73 4.84
CA VAL A 726 -22.53 14.49 6.02
C VAL A 726 -21.94 13.85 7.28
N PHE A 727 -21.41 14.66 8.19
CA PHE A 727 -20.86 14.20 9.47
C PHE A 727 -21.37 15.06 10.62
N CYS A 728 -21.68 14.43 11.75
CA CYS A 728 -22.35 15.04 12.89
C CYS A 728 -21.47 15.08 14.13
N GLU A 729 -21.66 16.12 14.93
CA GLU A 729 -20.87 16.42 16.14
C GLU A 729 -19.35 16.34 15.87
N PRO A 730 -18.83 17.14 14.91
CA PRO A 730 -17.47 17.00 14.41
C PRO A 730 -16.42 17.27 15.51
N VAL A 731 -15.47 16.35 15.65
CA VAL A 731 -14.20 16.59 16.34
C VAL A 731 -13.15 16.90 15.28
N ILE A 732 -12.67 18.13 15.29
CA ILE A 732 -11.83 18.69 14.22
C ILE A 732 -10.37 18.72 14.68
N SER A 733 -9.48 18.17 13.84
CA SER A 733 -8.04 18.33 13.94
C SER A 733 -7.54 18.98 12.66
N LEU A 734 -6.80 20.08 12.78
CA LEU A 734 -6.18 20.76 11.65
C LEU A 734 -4.68 20.87 11.94
N ALA A 735 -3.87 20.26 11.10
CA ALA A 735 -2.42 20.33 11.18
C ALA A 735 -1.88 21.15 10.02
N TYR A 736 -0.90 22.00 10.31
CA TYR A 736 -0.13 22.73 9.31
C TYR A 736 1.27 22.14 9.23
N GLN A 737 1.79 22.02 8.02
CA GLN A 737 3.07 21.39 7.76
C GLN A 737 3.96 22.32 6.93
N ASP A 738 5.26 22.24 7.20
CA ASP A 738 6.28 22.90 6.39
C ASP A 738 6.50 22.20 5.04
N GLY A 739 7.42 22.74 4.24
CA GLY A 739 7.77 22.22 2.92
C GLY A 739 8.32 20.79 2.93
N ASN A 740 8.76 20.28 4.08
CA ASN A 740 9.26 18.92 4.28
C ASN A 740 8.22 17.98 4.92
N GLY A 741 7.02 18.46 5.21
CA GLY A 741 5.93 17.68 5.80
C GLY A 741 6.01 17.54 7.32
N LYS A 742 6.87 18.31 8.01
CA LYS A 742 6.90 18.34 9.48
C LYS A 742 5.82 19.28 10.00
N GLU A 743 5.06 18.81 10.99
CA GLU A 743 4.00 19.58 11.64
C GLU A 743 4.57 20.78 12.41
N ARG A 744 3.87 21.92 12.34
CA ARG A 744 4.31 23.22 12.89
C ARG A 744 3.33 23.79 13.91
#